data_AF-A0A3L7TBC0-F1
#
_entry.id   AF-A0A3L7TBC0-F1
#
_cell.length_a   1.000
_cell.length_b   1.000
_cell.length_c   1.000
_cell.angle_alpha   90.00
_cell.angle_beta   90.00
_cell.angle_gamma   90.00
#
_symmetry.space_group_name_H-M   'P 1'
#
loop_
_entity.id
_entity.type
_entity.pdbx_description
1 polymer ?
#
loop_
_entity_poly.entity_id
_entity_poly.type
_entity_poly.pdbx_seq_one_letter_code
_entity_poly.pdbx_strand_id
1 'polypeptide(L)'
;METMRVMIGKSLNLRWRTVLMVGACIASVAGCTHPVLGRPVLLGASVTAGAGAAVVSGEAREQTMLSVDAGVAYAAVVTAPHATPLDFGDNGVMADPTAALREQAYTAAAQHPTLVIAIDWLFWPLHQSFSSSLPADERAAMRLAAVDAALKELECFDCPVVVGDVPNMTRAAGGLLRDDRDPSDAVRAQANARIRSWASVKPNRCVLAVSMLAECIHEDKGFEIAGLRYEAGEGARLVQQDGLHATAEGVAVLVSAAIAQLEQASLIEGGQRETNHAQLKIGLEREAIAAKNRSAPTLLGALSLASMKTRMEAALDRKDDAAAATELDAIYARLESFDQSPFGEQGEILSWAFLRLTMTAMFAPMPKTNAVTSQHWSQLGVEAMADHPNLWRFELWLRYADELGDECQNQTMRALEDRRKQRGPWIDPLGPFLWDNAETYLGAGALARCFADPAEAYRYACARAVASEMIANGRTALGKGDGSSRKFGGESFLQYSRSLQAAGLPDVAETFLANARTAGFGNAIDASARSDQLRRGNWNFGFTKLQSGADGCFSIASENAAAMDAAQAASKPSLIPCVPLFASSAFSFPLPSLGFGNLESFDGAAAALGENANDMIVTRAELSADGRFHLKHAPRESTPVAASWFELGRSDVKRLIRIQSLQPGIFGVEAIARDAQGFDLASFTEAVRSAAMSTSSGAALQVNPFPGMTGVWKMALPTAVRAIGTVKHATVRLPIGSDDASGAARFATFELENESVILLGVLEAPEGIEVAQSTLRLHAVWGSREQRATGEIMSMQGFIAGSAQMLKDAIHDKATAGAEVRVKWEFKLSAVAGS
;
A
#
# COMPACT_ATOMS: atom_id res chain seq x y z
N MET A 1 -53.18 -49.67 9.63
CA MET A 1 -53.90 -48.57 8.95
C MET A 1 -53.49 -47.18 9.44
N GLU A 2 -53.26 -46.98 10.74
CA GLU A 2 -52.82 -45.68 11.30
C GLU A 2 -51.43 -45.23 10.83
N THR A 3 -50.47 -46.16 10.71
CA THR A 3 -49.12 -45.87 10.20
C THR A 3 -49.11 -45.41 8.74
N MET A 4 -50.10 -45.83 7.95
CA MET A 4 -50.24 -45.48 6.55
C MET A 4 -50.84 -44.07 6.37
N ARG A 5 -51.73 -43.64 7.30
CA ARG A 5 -52.26 -42.25 7.32
C ARG A 5 -51.17 -41.22 7.69
N VAL A 6 -50.25 -41.57 8.59
CA VAL A 6 -49.14 -40.67 8.99
C VAL A 6 -48.11 -40.50 7.87
N MET A 7 -47.85 -41.53 7.07
CA MET A 7 -46.94 -41.43 5.92
C MET A 7 -47.53 -40.62 4.76
N ILE A 8 -48.84 -40.74 4.48
CA ILE A 8 -49.50 -39.99 3.40
C ILE A 8 -49.61 -38.49 3.76
N GLY A 9 -49.85 -38.15 5.03
CA GLY A 9 -49.87 -36.75 5.49
C GLY A 9 -48.51 -36.05 5.43
N LYS A 10 -47.40 -36.78 5.65
CA LYS A 10 -46.04 -36.25 5.57
C LYS A 10 -45.55 -36.04 4.13
N SER A 11 -45.94 -36.92 3.19
CA SER A 11 -45.55 -36.79 1.78
C SER A 11 -46.32 -35.68 1.05
N LEU A 12 -47.58 -35.42 1.43
CA LEU A 12 -48.37 -34.30 0.89
C LEU A 12 -47.78 -32.94 1.30
N ASN A 13 -47.35 -32.81 2.56
CA ASN A 13 -46.74 -31.57 3.09
C ASN A 13 -45.39 -31.26 2.45
N LEU A 14 -44.61 -32.28 2.06
CA LEU A 14 -43.32 -32.09 1.40
C LEU A 14 -43.50 -31.58 -0.03
N ARG A 15 -44.47 -32.12 -0.79
CA ARG A 15 -44.76 -31.67 -2.16
C ARG A 15 -45.25 -30.23 -2.21
N TRP A 16 -46.11 -29.81 -1.28
CA TRP A 16 -46.55 -28.41 -1.21
C TRP A 16 -45.44 -27.44 -0.83
N ARG A 17 -44.52 -27.86 0.05
CA ARG A 17 -43.32 -27.07 0.37
C ARG A 17 -42.36 -26.96 -0.80
N THR A 18 -42.17 -28.04 -1.57
CA THR A 18 -41.35 -28.01 -2.79
C THR A 18 -41.98 -27.13 -3.87
N VAL A 19 -43.29 -27.22 -4.09
CA VAL A 19 -44.01 -26.35 -5.05
C VAL A 19 -43.99 -24.89 -4.62
N LEU A 20 -44.13 -24.60 -3.33
CA LEU A 20 -44.02 -23.23 -2.79
C LEU A 20 -42.59 -22.69 -2.88
N MET A 21 -41.56 -23.51 -2.61
CA MET A 21 -40.16 -23.09 -2.77
C MET A 21 -39.78 -22.90 -4.24
N VAL A 22 -40.16 -23.82 -5.13
CA VAL A 22 -39.90 -23.68 -6.57
C VAL A 22 -40.69 -22.51 -7.15
N GLY A 23 -41.94 -22.31 -6.73
CA GLY A 23 -42.75 -21.14 -7.10
C GLY A 23 -42.16 -19.83 -6.59
N ALA A 24 -41.62 -19.79 -5.37
CA ALA A 24 -40.93 -18.63 -4.81
C ALA A 24 -39.59 -18.36 -5.52
N CYS A 25 -38.83 -19.39 -5.88
CA CYS A 25 -37.58 -19.26 -6.65
C CYS A 25 -37.82 -18.79 -8.08
N ILE A 26 -38.89 -19.27 -8.74
CA ILE A 26 -39.29 -18.80 -10.07
C ILE A 26 -39.80 -17.34 -9.99
N ALA A 27 -40.55 -16.99 -8.94
CA ALA A 27 -41.02 -15.62 -8.72
C ALA A 27 -39.89 -14.63 -8.40
N SER A 28 -38.82 -15.06 -7.70
CA SER A 28 -37.65 -14.20 -7.45
C SER A 28 -36.78 -13.97 -8.70
N VAL A 29 -36.74 -14.93 -9.63
CA VAL A 29 -36.09 -14.73 -10.95
C VAL A 29 -36.96 -13.86 -11.87
N ALA A 30 -38.28 -13.90 -11.70
CA ALA A 30 -39.23 -13.08 -12.45
C ALA A 30 -39.37 -11.64 -11.93
N GLY A 31 -38.61 -11.18 -10.93
CA GLY A 31 -38.70 -9.82 -10.38
C GLY A 31 -38.10 -8.71 -11.27
N CYS A 32 -37.28 -9.07 -12.26
CA CYS A 32 -36.62 -8.14 -13.17
C CYS A 32 -37.33 -8.11 -14.52
N THR A 33 -38.60 -7.70 -14.55
CA THR A 33 -39.48 -7.87 -15.72
C THR A 33 -39.34 -6.80 -16.79
N HIS A 34 -38.75 -5.64 -16.49
CA HIS A 34 -38.73 -4.56 -17.47
C HIS A 34 -37.74 -4.87 -18.62
N PRO A 35 -38.19 -4.90 -19.90
CA PRO A 35 -37.36 -5.36 -21.01
C PRO A 35 -36.14 -4.49 -21.29
N VAL A 36 -36.20 -3.19 -20.95
CA VAL A 36 -35.08 -2.24 -21.11
C VAL A 36 -34.45 -1.86 -19.78
N LEU A 37 -35.22 -1.29 -18.85
CA LEU A 37 -34.76 -0.87 -17.51
C LEU A 37 -34.37 -2.01 -16.54
N GLY A 38 -34.56 -3.29 -16.91
CA GLY A 38 -34.49 -4.41 -15.97
C GLY A 38 -33.09 -4.78 -15.48
N ARG A 39 -32.04 -4.60 -16.28
CA ARG A 39 -30.62 -4.89 -15.95
C ARG A 39 -29.74 -3.74 -16.45
N PRO A 40 -29.78 -2.59 -15.77
CA PRO A 40 -29.01 -1.43 -16.18
C PRO A 40 -27.54 -1.59 -15.81
N VAL A 41 -26.67 -1.22 -16.74
CA VAL A 41 -25.22 -1.10 -16.52
C VAL A 41 -24.79 0.35 -16.76
N LEU A 42 -24.01 0.89 -15.83
CA LEU A 42 -23.63 2.28 -15.80
C LEU A 42 -22.12 2.37 -15.97
N LEU A 43 -21.70 3.22 -16.90
CA LEU A 43 -20.34 3.27 -17.42
C LEU A 43 -19.82 4.71 -17.42
N GLY A 44 -18.53 4.89 -17.18
CA GLY A 44 -17.91 6.20 -17.31
C GLY A 44 -16.86 6.46 -16.23
N ALA A 45 -16.76 7.72 -15.85
CA ALA A 45 -15.69 8.22 -15.01
C ALA A 45 -16.23 8.71 -13.66
N SER A 46 -15.81 9.90 -13.24
CA SER A 46 -16.01 10.40 -11.88
C SER A 46 -17.45 10.78 -11.53
N VAL A 47 -18.27 11.21 -12.49
CA VAL A 47 -19.70 11.43 -12.25
C VAL A 47 -20.41 10.09 -12.07
N THR A 48 -20.10 9.12 -12.93
CA THR A 48 -20.70 7.78 -12.84
C THR A 48 -20.26 7.09 -11.54
N ALA A 49 -18.98 7.15 -11.20
CA ALA A 49 -18.41 6.62 -9.95
C ALA A 49 -18.85 7.37 -8.67
N GLY A 50 -19.61 8.46 -8.79
CA GLY A 50 -20.07 9.24 -7.64
C GLY A 50 -18.96 9.97 -6.88
N ALA A 51 -17.91 10.43 -7.56
CA ALA A 51 -16.76 11.10 -6.94
C ALA A 51 -17.19 12.27 -6.05
N GLY A 52 -17.08 12.10 -4.73
CA GLY A 52 -17.48 13.09 -3.72
C GLY A 52 -18.99 13.27 -3.54
N ALA A 53 -19.82 12.57 -4.34
CA ALA A 53 -21.27 12.63 -4.24
C ALA A 53 -21.73 11.81 -3.04
N ALA A 54 -22.40 12.45 -2.09
CA ALA A 54 -22.86 11.79 -0.88
C ALA A 54 -24.15 12.39 -0.32
N VAL A 55 -24.89 11.56 0.41
CA VAL A 55 -26.04 11.93 1.23
C VAL A 55 -25.72 11.74 2.71
N VAL A 56 -26.33 12.56 3.55
CA VAL A 56 -26.24 12.42 5.01
C VAL A 56 -27.41 11.57 5.48
N SER A 57 -27.12 10.52 6.24
CA SER A 57 -28.16 9.71 6.92
C SER A 57 -27.93 9.68 8.43
N GLY A 58 -29.03 9.53 9.19
CA GLY A 58 -29.05 9.47 10.65
C GLY A 58 -29.48 10.76 11.34
N GLU A 59 -29.69 10.69 12.66
CA GLU A 59 -30.01 11.86 13.47
C GLU A 59 -28.80 12.79 13.63
N ALA A 60 -29.02 14.06 14.01
CA ALA A 60 -27.99 15.11 14.05
C ALA A 60 -26.70 14.76 14.83
N ARG A 61 -26.75 13.79 15.74
CA ARG A 61 -25.57 13.33 16.52
C ARG A 61 -24.82 12.14 15.91
N GLU A 62 -25.41 11.44 14.93
CA GLU A 62 -24.87 10.22 14.31
C GLU A 62 -24.93 10.29 12.78
N GLN A 63 -24.67 11.48 12.23
CA GLN A 63 -24.68 11.69 10.79
C GLN A 63 -23.57 10.88 10.12
N THR A 64 -23.97 9.96 9.26
CA THR A 64 -23.07 9.20 8.40
C THR A 64 -23.19 9.72 6.98
N MET A 65 -22.07 10.09 6.37
CA MET A 65 -21.97 10.35 4.95
C MET A 65 -22.02 9.02 4.18
N LEU A 66 -22.94 8.90 3.24
CA LEU A 66 -23.12 7.73 2.39
C LEU A 66 -22.85 8.13 0.94
N SER A 67 -21.94 7.41 0.27
CA SER A 67 -21.62 7.65 -1.14
C SER A 67 -22.82 7.41 -2.04
N VAL A 68 -22.93 8.19 -3.12
CA VAL A 68 -23.95 8.05 -4.17
C VAL A 68 -23.26 8.00 -5.51
N ASP A 69 -23.12 6.79 -6.05
CA ASP A 69 -22.77 6.54 -7.43
C ASP A 69 -24.01 6.59 -8.35
N ALA A 70 -23.80 6.45 -9.65
CA ALA A 70 -24.90 6.46 -10.61
C ALA A 70 -25.83 5.26 -10.42
N GLY A 71 -25.35 4.12 -9.92
CA GLY A 71 -26.15 2.93 -9.63
C GLY A 71 -27.16 3.16 -8.50
N VAL A 72 -26.72 3.79 -7.41
CA VAL A 72 -27.57 4.28 -6.32
C VAL A 72 -28.59 5.28 -6.86
N ALA A 73 -28.13 6.24 -7.66
CA ALA A 73 -28.99 7.23 -8.27
C ALA A 73 -30.05 6.60 -9.19
N TYR A 74 -29.68 5.59 -10.00
CA TYR A 74 -30.62 4.85 -10.84
C TYR A 74 -31.70 4.16 -10.00
N ALA A 75 -31.31 3.45 -8.95
CA ALA A 75 -32.27 2.76 -8.08
C ALA A 75 -33.23 3.73 -7.36
N ALA A 76 -32.79 4.96 -7.10
CA ALA A 76 -33.62 6.00 -6.52
C ALA A 76 -34.54 6.67 -7.55
N VAL A 77 -34.08 6.84 -8.79
CA VAL A 77 -34.80 7.51 -9.88
C VAL A 77 -35.84 6.59 -10.51
N VAL A 78 -35.50 5.34 -10.82
CA VAL A 78 -36.32 4.45 -11.64
C VAL A 78 -37.36 3.72 -10.80
N THR A 79 -38.64 3.88 -11.16
CA THR A 79 -39.77 3.28 -10.45
C THR A 79 -40.18 1.92 -11.01
N ALA A 80 -39.79 1.60 -12.25
CA ALA A 80 -40.02 0.30 -12.86
C ALA A 80 -39.21 -0.81 -12.15
N PRO A 81 -39.71 -2.06 -12.05
CA PRO A 81 -38.95 -3.16 -11.48
C PRO A 81 -37.65 -3.44 -12.23
N HIS A 82 -36.54 -3.49 -11.50
CA HIS A 82 -35.20 -3.70 -12.05
C HIS A 82 -34.31 -4.49 -11.07
N ALA A 83 -33.31 -5.16 -11.61
CA ALA A 83 -32.21 -5.73 -10.84
C ALA A 83 -31.37 -4.61 -10.23
N THR A 84 -30.58 -4.94 -9.19
CA THR A 84 -29.57 -4.02 -8.68
C THR A 84 -28.72 -3.50 -9.84
N PRO A 85 -28.64 -2.17 -10.04
CA PRO A 85 -27.81 -1.60 -11.09
C PRO A 85 -26.35 -1.98 -10.91
N LEU A 86 -25.67 -2.30 -12.00
CA LEU A 86 -24.23 -2.53 -12.01
C LEU A 86 -23.55 -1.23 -12.41
N ASP A 87 -22.71 -0.71 -11.52
CA ASP A 87 -21.93 0.49 -11.75
C ASP A 87 -20.47 0.11 -11.97
N PHE A 88 -19.95 0.41 -13.17
CA PHE A 88 -18.54 0.25 -13.52
C PHE A 88 -17.84 1.60 -13.68
N GLY A 89 -18.43 2.69 -13.19
CA GLY A 89 -17.80 4.00 -13.16
C GLY A 89 -16.47 3.94 -12.42
N ASP A 90 -15.43 4.55 -13.00
CA ASP A 90 -14.09 4.49 -12.45
C ASP A 90 -13.39 5.86 -12.50
N ASN A 91 -12.87 6.28 -11.33
CA ASN A 91 -12.09 7.51 -11.21
C ASN A 91 -10.72 7.39 -11.91
N GLY A 92 -10.20 6.16 -12.06
CA GLY A 92 -8.97 5.82 -12.78
C GLY A 92 -9.00 6.14 -14.27
N VAL A 93 -10.18 6.30 -14.88
CA VAL A 93 -10.36 6.72 -16.28
C VAL A 93 -9.63 8.03 -16.60
N MET A 94 -9.43 8.91 -15.61
CA MET A 94 -8.64 10.13 -15.79
C MET A 94 -7.18 9.86 -16.20
N ALA A 95 -6.59 8.76 -15.73
CA ALA A 95 -5.18 8.44 -15.95
C ALA A 95 -4.96 7.76 -17.31
N ASP A 96 -5.79 6.78 -17.65
CA ASP A 96 -5.78 6.10 -18.96
C ASP A 96 -7.21 5.85 -19.46
N PRO A 97 -7.83 6.83 -20.13
CA PRO A 97 -9.20 6.69 -20.60
C PRO A 97 -9.35 5.65 -21.70
N THR A 98 -8.26 5.23 -22.37
CA THR A 98 -8.38 4.25 -23.46
C THR A 98 -8.49 2.83 -22.91
N ALA A 99 -7.58 2.46 -22.00
CA ALA A 99 -7.58 1.13 -21.40
C ALA A 99 -8.81 0.94 -20.49
N ALA A 100 -9.06 1.89 -19.58
CA ALA A 100 -10.13 1.77 -18.59
C ALA A 100 -11.52 1.67 -19.23
N LEU A 101 -11.83 2.51 -20.22
CA LEU A 101 -13.12 2.46 -20.90
C LEU A 101 -13.30 1.17 -21.72
N ARG A 102 -12.25 0.68 -22.37
CA ARG A 102 -12.33 -0.62 -23.08
C ARG A 102 -12.65 -1.76 -22.12
N GLU A 103 -11.98 -1.79 -20.97
CA GLU A 103 -12.22 -2.80 -19.94
C GLU A 103 -13.64 -2.71 -19.38
N GLN A 104 -14.11 -1.50 -19.05
CA GLN A 104 -15.50 -1.27 -18.62
C GLN A 104 -16.51 -1.80 -19.65
N ALA A 105 -16.34 -1.46 -20.94
CA ALA A 105 -17.25 -1.90 -22.00
C ALA A 105 -17.26 -3.43 -22.14
N TYR A 106 -16.08 -4.06 -22.10
CA TYR A 106 -15.97 -5.51 -22.20
C TYR A 106 -16.62 -6.22 -21.00
N THR A 107 -16.27 -5.81 -19.78
CA THR A 107 -16.80 -6.39 -18.54
C THR A 107 -18.30 -6.22 -18.46
N ALA A 108 -18.82 -5.05 -18.85
CA ALA A 108 -20.24 -4.79 -18.93
C ALA A 108 -20.95 -5.64 -19.97
N ALA A 109 -20.38 -5.83 -21.16
CA ALA A 109 -20.99 -6.65 -22.21
C ALA A 109 -21.19 -8.11 -21.74
N ALA A 110 -20.25 -8.63 -20.94
CA ALA A 110 -20.35 -9.96 -20.34
C ALA A 110 -21.52 -10.11 -19.35
N GLN A 111 -22.06 -9.00 -18.82
CA GLN A 111 -23.22 -9.01 -17.93
C GLN A 111 -24.57 -9.04 -18.67
N HIS A 112 -24.54 -9.01 -20.02
CA HIS A 112 -25.73 -8.98 -20.87
C HIS A 112 -26.72 -7.86 -20.47
N PRO A 113 -26.33 -6.59 -20.44
CA PRO A 113 -27.21 -5.49 -20.02
C PRO A 113 -28.46 -5.38 -20.89
N THR A 114 -29.56 -4.93 -20.30
CA THR A 114 -30.75 -4.50 -21.05
C THR A 114 -30.79 -2.98 -21.30
N LEU A 115 -29.90 -2.24 -20.64
CA LEU A 115 -29.69 -0.81 -20.81
C LEU A 115 -28.25 -0.46 -20.40
N VAL A 116 -27.61 0.42 -21.17
CA VAL A 116 -26.34 1.06 -20.80
C VAL A 116 -26.53 2.56 -20.66
N ILE A 117 -26.03 3.13 -19.56
CA ILE A 117 -25.99 4.58 -19.31
C ILE A 117 -24.54 5.01 -19.14
N ALA A 118 -24.06 5.89 -20.02
CA ALA A 118 -22.67 6.30 -20.14
C ALA A 118 -22.53 7.84 -20.07
N ILE A 119 -22.84 8.42 -18.89
CA ILE A 119 -23.08 9.87 -18.72
C ILE A 119 -21.83 10.72 -19.00
N ASP A 120 -20.69 10.32 -18.45
CA ASP A 120 -19.43 11.07 -18.53
C ASP A 120 -18.32 10.29 -19.27
N TRP A 121 -18.72 9.24 -20.00
CA TRP A 121 -17.85 8.34 -20.77
C TRP A 121 -16.85 9.06 -21.69
N LEU A 122 -17.26 10.16 -22.31
CA LEU A 122 -16.46 10.88 -23.31
C LEU A 122 -15.69 12.07 -22.74
N PHE A 123 -15.83 12.34 -21.44
CA PHE A 123 -15.19 13.48 -20.80
C PHE A 123 -13.66 13.37 -20.86
N TRP A 124 -13.08 12.32 -20.26
CA TRP A 124 -11.63 12.15 -20.22
C TRP A 124 -10.97 11.81 -21.56
N PRO A 125 -11.59 11.05 -22.50
CA PRO A 125 -11.08 10.94 -23.86
C PRO A 125 -10.84 12.30 -24.53
N LEU A 126 -11.75 13.27 -24.34
CA LEU A 126 -11.58 14.61 -24.89
C LEU A 126 -10.56 15.46 -24.11
N HIS A 127 -10.48 15.28 -22.79
CA HIS A 127 -9.58 16.04 -21.90
C HIS A 127 -8.22 15.36 -21.67
N GLN A 128 -7.86 14.37 -22.48
CA GLN A 128 -6.60 13.66 -22.36
C GLN A 128 -5.40 14.62 -22.51
N SER A 129 -4.38 14.41 -21.68
CA SER A 129 -3.12 15.13 -21.79
C SER A 129 -2.33 14.65 -23.00
N PHE A 130 -2.04 15.58 -23.91
CA PHE A 130 -1.07 15.39 -24.98
C PHE A 130 0.13 16.30 -24.75
N SER A 131 1.29 15.92 -25.29
CA SER A 131 2.50 16.75 -25.15
C SER A 131 2.23 18.16 -25.68
N SER A 132 2.58 19.17 -24.88
CA SER A 132 2.49 20.59 -25.29
C SER A 132 3.43 20.93 -26.44
N SER A 133 4.42 20.08 -26.73
CA SER A 133 5.31 20.19 -27.88
C SER A 133 4.64 19.86 -29.21
N LEU A 134 3.49 19.16 -29.21
CA LEU A 134 2.74 18.88 -30.43
C LEU A 134 2.02 20.15 -30.91
N PRO A 135 1.90 20.40 -32.21
CA PRO A 135 1.04 21.44 -32.76
C PRO A 135 -0.40 21.37 -32.24
N ALA A 136 -1.08 22.53 -32.12
CA ALA A 136 -2.41 22.60 -31.53
C ALA A 136 -3.48 21.86 -32.34
N ASP A 137 -3.36 21.88 -33.67
CA ASP A 137 -4.18 21.14 -34.62
C ASP A 137 -3.97 19.62 -34.51
N GLU A 138 -2.73 19.17 -34.31
CA GLU A 138 -2.43 17.76 -34.07
C GLU A 138 -3.05 17.29 -32.74
N ARG A 139 -2.91 18.05 -31.66
CA ARG A 139 -3.57 17.73 -30.36
C ARG A 139 -5.09 17.69 -30.50
N ALA A 140 -5.67 18.62 -31.25
CA ALA A 140 -7.11 18.64 -31.52
C ALA A 140 -7.56 17.37 -32.27
N ALA A 141 -6.81 16.95 -33.30
CA ALA A 141 -7.09 15.73 -34.04
C ALA A 141 -6.99 14.48 -33.16
N MET A 142 -5.97 14.40 -32.29
CA MET A 142 -5.82 13.29 -31.35
C MET A 142 -6.97 13.21 -30.34
N ARG A 143 -7.42 14.35 -29.78
CA ARG A 143 -8.59 14.41 -28.90
C ARG A 143 -9.86 13.90 -29.58
N LEU A 144 -10.10 14.30 -30.82
CA LEU A 144 -11.25 13.83 -31.60
C LEU A 144 -11.16 12.34 -31.93
N ALA A 145 -9.96 11.83 -32.24
CA ALA A 145 -9.73 10.40 -32.46
C ALA A 145 -9.95 9.56 -31.19
N ALA A 146 -9.59 10.09 -30.02
CA ALA A 146 -9.85 9.44 -28.73
C ALA A 146 -11.37 9.34 -28.45
N VAL A 147 -12.14 10.39 -28.79
CA VAL A 147 -13.62 10.34 -28.73
C VAL A 147 -14.18 9.27 -29.65
N ASP A 148 -13.72 9.20 -30.90
CA ASP A 148 -14.17 8.16 -31.85
C ASP A 148 -13.85 6.74 -31.34
N ALA A 149 -12.66 6.54 -30.76
CA ALA A 149 -12.27 5.27 -30.20
C ALA A 149 -13.17 4.87 -29.02
N ALA A 150 -13.44 5.79 -28.08
CA ALA A 150 -14.33 5.54 -26.96
C ALA A 150 -15.78 5.26 -27.39
N LEU A 151 -16.28 5.93 -28.44
CA LEU A 151 -17.60 5.64 -29.02
C LEU A 151 -17.67 4.24 -29.65
N LYS A 152 -16.58 3.79 -30.27
CA LYS A 152 -16.49 2.46 -30.88
C LYS A 152 -16.60 1.34 -29.83
N GLU A 153 -16.03 1.52 -28.64
CA GLU A 153 -16.15 0.52 -27.57
C GLU A 153 -17.62 0.29 -27.15
N LEU A 154 -18.50 1.30 -27.27
CA LEU A 154 -19.95 1.17 -27.01
C LEU A 154 -20.73 0.44 -28.12
N GLU A 155 -20.09 0.05 -29.22
CA GLU A 155 -20.74 -0.68 -30.30
C GLU A 155 -21.00 -2.15 -29.97
N CYS A 156 -20.36 -2.69 -28.92
CA CYS A 156 -20.53 -4.07 -28.47
C CYS A 156 -21.91 -4.36 -27.84
N PHE A 157 -22.68 -3.32 -27.51
CA PHE A 157 -23.99 -3.47 -26.86
C PHE A 157 -25.15 -3.50 -27.87
N ASP A 158 -25.98 -4.54 -27.87
CA ASP A 158 -27.19 -4.58 -28.70
C ASP A 158 -28.39 -3.88 -28.06
N CYS A 159 -28.33 -3.63 -26.74
CA CYS A 159 -29.39 -2.95 -25.99
C CYS A 159 -29.34 -1.42 -26.17
N PRO A 160 -30.36 -0.68 -25.69
CA PRO A 160 -30.31 0.78 -25.62
C PRO A 160 -29.07 1.31 -24.90
N VAL A 161 -28.46 2.35 -25.47
CA VAL A 161 -27.30 3.06 -24.89
C VAL A 161 -27.60 4.54 -24.85
N VAL A 162 -27.48 5.16 -23.67
CA VAL A 162 -27.52 6.61 -23.50
C VAL A 162 -26.11 7.10 -23.22
N VAL A 163 -25.59 8.03 -24.02
CA VAL A 163 -24.26 8.63 -23.82
C VAL A 163 -24.38 10.13 -23.58
N GLY A 164 -23.63 10.67 -22.62
CA GLY A 164 -23.56 12.12 -22.44
C GLY A 164 -22.67 12.78 -23.50
N ASP A 165 -23.07 13.97 -23.95
CA ASP A 165 -22.18 14.85 -24.68
C ASP A 165 -21.18 15.54 -23.72
N VAL A 166 -20.21 16.27 -24.26
CA VAL A 166 -19.12 16.83 -23.45
C VAL A 166 -19.43 18.30 -23.08
N PRO A 167 -19.60 18.63 -21.79
CA PRO A 167 -19.87 19.99 -21.34
C PRO A 167 -18.64 20.89 -21.35
N ASN A 168 -18.86 22.21 -21.31
CA ASN A 168 -17.82 23.19 -21.00
C ASN A 168 -17.59 23.25 -19.48
N MET A 169 -16.44 22.78 -19.01
CA MET A 169 -16.06 22.75 -17.59
C MET A 169 -14.94 23.74 -17.24
N THR A 170 -14.81 24.84 -17.99
CA THR A 170 -13.79 25.89 -17.74
C THR A 170 -13.83 26.49 -16.34
N ARG A 171 -14.96 26.42 -15.61
CA ARG A 171 -15.03 26.84 -14.19
C ARG A 171 -14.20 25.96 -13.25
N ALA A 172 -13.95 24.70 -13.63
CA ALA A 172 -13.07 23.79 -12.91
C ALA A 172 -11.59 23.95 -13.29
N ALA A 173 -11.28 24.82 -14.28
CA ALA A 173 -9.92 25.07 -14.71
C ALA A 173 -9.08 25.68 -13.57
N GLY A 174 -7.84 25.23 -13.45
CA GLY A 174 -6.94 25.59 -12.34
C GLY A 174 -7.13 24.74 -11.06
N GLY A 175 -8.11 23.83 -11.04
CA GLY A 175 -8.28 22.80 -10.01
C GLY A 175 -7.81 21.42 -10.50
N LEU A 176 -8.73 20.46 -10.47
CA LEU A 176 -8.48 19.10 -10.99
C LEU A 176 -8.35 19.07 -12.51
N LEU A 177 -9.00 20.01 -13.22
CA LEU A 177 -8.82 20.20 -14.64
C LEU A 177 -7.72 21.22 -14.89
N ARG A 178 -6.59 20.75 -15.43
CA ARG A 178 -5.48 21.63 -15.82
C ARG A 178 -5.83 22.37 -17.11
N ASP A 179 -5.38 23.61 -17.24
CA ASP A 179 -5.64 24.45 -18.43
C ASP A 179 -5.13 23.80 -19.73
N ASP A 180 -4.04 23.04 -19.66
CA ASP A 180 -3.47 22.31 -20.80
C ASP A 180 -4.35 21.13 -21.27
N ARG A 181 -5.29 20.67 -20.44
CA ARG A 181 -6.22 19.58 -20.73
C ARG A 181 -7.56 20.04 -21.30
N ASP A 182 -7.93 21.30 -21.10
CA ASP A 182 -9.22 21.81 -21.58
C ASP A 182 -9.22 21.98 -23.12
N PRO A 183 -10.19 21.41 -23.85
CA PRO A 183 -10.32 21.62 -25.30
C PRO A 183 -10.92 22.99 -25.61
N SER A 184 -10.48 23.57 -26.74
CA SER A 184 -11.14 24.76 -27.26
C SER A 184 -12.60 24.48 -27.59
N ASP A 185 -13.43 25.53 -27.58
CA ASP A 185 -14.86 25.44 -27.91
C ASP A 185 -15.09 24.81 -29.29
N ALA A 186 -14.24 25.13 -30.26
CA ALA A 186 -14.31 24.55 -31.60
C ALA A 186 -14.09 23.02 -31.60
N VAL A 187 -13.13 22.53 -30.81
CA VAL A 187 -12.87 21.09 -30.66
C VAL A 187 -14.01 20.40 -29.93
N ARG A 188 -14.53 21.02 -28.86
CA ARG A 188 -15.68 20.50 -28.10
C ARG A 188 -16.95 20.42 -28.95
N ALA A 189 -17.23 21.45 -29.74
CA ALA A 189 -18.34 21.46 -30.69
C ALA A 189 -18.22 20.35 -31.75
N GLN A 190 -17.01 20.12 -32.28
CA GLN A 190 -16.75 19.01 -33.20
C GLN A 190 -16.94 17.64 -32.56
N ALA A 191 -16.48 17.45 -31.32
CA ALA A 191 -16.72 16.23 -30.57
C ALA A 191 -18.22 15.98 -30.37
N ASN A 192 -18.99 16.97 -29.90
CA ASN A 192 -20.44 16.85 -29.71
C ASN A 192 -21.19 16.61 -31.02
N ALA A 193 -20.70 17.15 -32.15
CA ALA A 193 -21.24 16.82 -33.47
C ALA A 193 -21.01 15.35 -33.85
N ARG A 194 -19.82 14.79 -33.58
CA ARG A 194 -19.50 13.38 -33.82
C ARG A 194 -20.34 12.44 -32.96
N ILE A 195 -20.56 12.78 -31.68
CA ILE A 195 -21.40 12.02 -30.76
C ILE A 195 -22.84 11.93 -31.28
N ARG A 196 -23.41 13.06 -31.71
CA ARG A 196 -24.74 13.08 -32.33
C ARG A 196 -24.80 12.28 -33.63
N SER A 197 -23.76 12.38 -34.47
CA SER A 197 -23.66 11.59 -35.70
C SER A 197 -23.63 10.10 -35.40
N TRP A 198 -22.83 9.66 -34.43
CA TRP A 198 -22.75 8.26 -33.99
C TRP A 198 -24.10 7.75 -33.51
N ALA A 199 -24.79 8.51 -32.66
CA ALA A 199 -26.10 8.12 -32.15
C ALA A 199 -27.16 8.03 -33.26
N SER A 200 -27.11 8.91 -34.26
CA SER A 200 -28.06 8.90 -35.38
C SER A 200 -28.01 7.64 -36.26
N VAL A 201 -26.92 6.85 -36.17
CA VAL A 201 -26.75 5.62 -36.96
C VAL A 201 -27.68 4.50 -36.47
N LYS A 202 -28.04 4.47 -35.18
CA LYS A 202 -28.87 3.39 -34.61
C LYS A 202 -30.01 3.98 -33.74
N PRO A 203 -31.25 3.52 -33.89
CA PRO A 203 -32.40 4.07 -33.16
C PRO A 203 -32.37 3.81 -31.64
N ASN A 204 -31.55 2.86 -31.18
CA ASN A 204 -31.35 2.55 -29.77
C ASN A 204 -30.15 3.28 -29.15
N ARG A 205 -29.71 4.39 -29.75
CA ARG A 205 -28.63 5.24 -29.25
C ARG A 205 -29.16 6.64 -28.98
N CYS A 206 -29.06 7.06 -27.73
CA CYS A 206 -29.53 8.37 -27.29
C CYS A 206 -28.34 9.23 -26.84
N VAL A 207 -28.41 10.53 -27.12
CA VAL A 207 -27.47 11.51 -26.58
C VAL A 207 -28.17 12.28 -25.47
N LEU A 208 -27.54 12.31 -24.30
CA LEU A 208 -27.90 13.16 -23.17
C LEU A 208 -27.16 14.50 -23.29
N ALA A 209 -27.91 15.60 -23.26
CA ALA A 209 -27.36 16.96 -23.40
C ALA A 209 -26.79 17.48 -22.06
N VAL A 210 -25.69 16.88 -21.60
CA VAL A 210 -24.95 17.30 -20.40
C VAL A 210 -24.40 18.72 -20.58
N SER A 211 -23.97 19.06 -21.78
CA SER A 211 -23.47 20.39 -22.16
C SER A 211 -24.49 21.51 -21.89
N MET A 212 -25.74 21.30 -22.30
CA MET A 212 -26.81 22.25 -22.05
C MET A 212 -27.09 22.43 -20.56
N LEU A 213 -27.08 21.34 -19.78
CA LEU A 213 -27.28 21.43 -18.32
C LEU A 213 -26.16 22.24 -17.67
N ALA A 214 -24.91 21.97 -18.04
CA ALA A 214 -23.76 22.70 -17.54
C ALA A 214 -23.83 24.20 -17.91
N GLU A 215 -24.27 24.53 -19.12
CA GLU A 215 -24.50 25.92 -19.55
C GLU A 215 -25.59 26.61 -18.72
N CYS A 216 -26.75 25.98 -18.49
CA CYS A 216 -27.80 26.55 -17.65
C CYS A 216 -27.33 26.82 -16.21
N ILE A 217 -26.56 25.89 -15.63
CA ILE A 217 -25.95 26.05 -14.30
C ILE A 217 -24.91 27.18 -14.32
N HIS A 218 -24.11 27.26 -15.39
CA HIS A 218 -23.11 28.30 -15.54
C HIS A 218 -23.75 29.69 -15.62
N GLU A 219 -24.77 29.86 -16.45
CA GLU A 219 -25.45 31.13 -16.68
C GLU A 219 -26.36 31.56 -15.52
N ASP A 220 -26.50 30.71 -14.50
CA ASP A 220 -27.37 30.92 -13.33
C ASP A 220 -28.83 31.17 -13.71
N LYS A 221 -29.29 30.52 -14.79
CA LYS A 221 -30.67 30.63 -15.27
C LYS A 221 -31.52 29.52 -14.66
N GLY A 222 -32.80 29.79 -14.42
CA GLY A 222 -33.76 28.73 -14.10
C GLY A 222 -33.94 27.79 -15.30
N PHE A 223 -34.07 26.49 -15.04
CA PHE A 223 -34.24 25.46 -16.05
C PHE A 223 -35.15 24.32 -15.56
N GLU A 224 -35.66 23.55 -16.50
CA GLU A 224 -36.40 22.32 -16.23
C GLU A 224 -35.71 21.17 -16.96
N ILE A 225 -35.43 20.09 -16.24
CA ILE A 225 -34.81 18.89 -16.79
C ILE A 225 -35.51 17.67 -16.23
N ALA A 226 -35.95 16.77 -17.11
CA ALA A 226 -36.68 15.57 -16.69
C ALA A 226 -37.86 15.91 -15.74
N GLY A 227 -38.64 16.96 -16.01
CA GLY A 227 -39.75 17.37 -15.13
C GLY A 227 -39.34 17.88 -13.73
N LEU A 228 -38.03 17.97 -13.43
CA LEU A 228 -37.49 18.63 -12.25
C LEU A 228 -37.19 20.08 -12.61
N ARG A 229 -37.82 21.00 -11.88
CA ARG A 229 -37.65 22.43 -12.07
C ARG A 229 -36.66 22.99 -11.06
N TYR A 230 -35.79 23.86 -11.55
CA TYR A 230 -34.78 24.61 -10.80
C TYR A 230 -34.96 26.10 -11.10
N GLU A 231 -35.10 26.92 -10.07
CA GLU A 231 -35.10 28.37 -10.21
C GLU A 231 -33.66 28.89 -10.38
N ALA A 232 -33.52 30.15 -10.79
CA ALA A 232 -32.22 30.81 -10.86
C ALA A 232 -31.51 30.76 -9.49
N GLY A 233 -30.20 30.47 -9.46
CA GLY A 233 -29.44 30.23 -8.24
C GLY A 233 -29.41 28.78 -7.79
N GLU A 234 -30.44 27.98 -8.10
CA GLU A 234 -30.55 26.62 -7.54
C GLU A 234 -29.66 25.60 -8.26
N GLY A 235 -29.30 25.85 -9.53
CA GLY A 235 -28.46 24.95 -10.33
C GLY A 235 -27.08 24.69 -9.70
N ALA A 236 -26.55 25.65 -8.93
CA ALA A 236 -25.27 25.51 -8.24
C ALA A 236 -25.24 24.34 -7.24
N ARG A 237 -26.38 23.88 -6.72
CA ARG A 237 -26.43 22.72 -5.81
C ARG A 237 -26.22 21.37 -6.49
N LEU A 238 -26.28 21.33 -7.82
CA LEU A 238 -26.09 20.11 -8.62
C LEU A 238 -24.62 19.81 -8.90
N VAL A 239 -23.73 20.80 -8.71
CA VAL A 239 -22.29 20.69 -8.95
C VAL A 239 -21.56 20.95 -7.64
N GLN A 240 -20.50 20.21 -7.37
CA GLN A 240 -19.66 20.39 -6.20
C GLN A 240 -18.87 21.70 -6.29
N GLN A 241 -18.23 22.07 -5.18
CA GLN A 241 -17.43 23.31 -5.09
C GLN A 241 -16.24 23.33 -6.07
N ASP A 242 -15.78 22.16 -6.53
CA ASP A 242 -14.73 22.07 -7.53
C ASP A 242 -15.19 22.45 -8.95
N GLY A 243 -16.50 22.65 -9.16
CA GLY A 243 -17.06 23.03 -10.45
C GLY A 243 -17.01 21.93 -11.51
N LEU A 244 -16.62 20.71 -11.14
CA LEU A 244 -16.41 19.58 -12.04
C LEU A 244 -17.35 18.42 -11.71
N HIS A 245 -17.39 18.01 -10.45
CA HIS A 245 -18.13 16.83 -10.03
C HIS A 245 -19.59 17.15 -9.72
N ALA A 246 -20.48 16.21 -9.98
CA ALA A 246 -21.87 16.32 -9.59
C ALA A 246 -22.04 16.06 -8.09
N THR A 247 -22.99 16.75 -7.44
CA THR A 247 -23.46 16.34 -6.11
C THR A 247 -24.35 15.09 -6.23
N ALA A 248 -24.75 14.47 -5.11
CA ALA A 248 -25.69 13.34 -5.15
C ALA A 248 -27.01 13.68 -5.88
N GLU A 249 -27.51 14.90 -5.72
CA GLU A 249 -28.67 15.39 -6.49
C GLU A 249 -28.32 15.56 -7.97
N GLY A 250 -27.14 16.11 -8.29
CA GLY A 250 -26.67 16.24 -9.67
C GLY A 250 -26.56 14.92 -10.42
N VAL A 251 -26.02 13.87 -9.78
CA VAL A 251 -25.96 12.52 -10.36
C VAL A 251 -27.37 12.00 -10.63
N ALA A 252 -28.30 12.15 -9.68
CA ALA A 252 -29.68 11.74 -9.85
C ALA A 252 -30.43 12.49 -10.96
N VAL A 253 -30.18 13.79 -11.12
CA VAL A 253 -30.71 14.60 -12.22
C VAL A 253 -30.21 14.09 -13.56
N LEU A 254 -28.91 13.81 -13.68
CA LEU A 254 -28.32 13.27 -14.91
C LEU A 254 -28.89 11.90 -15.27
N VAL A 255 -29.06 11.01 -14.27
CA VAL A 255 -29.73 9.72 -14.48
C VAL A 255 -31.19 9.90 -14.87
N SER A 256 -31.95 10.78 -14.21
CA SER A 256 -33.35 11.08 -14.56
C SER A 256 -33.47 11.64 -15.98
N ALA A 257 -32.53 12.49 -16.40
CA ALA A 257 -32.46 13.00 -17.76
C ALA A 257 -32.13 11.91 -18.79
N ALA A 258 -31.27 10.94 -18.43
CA ALA A 258 -31.01 9.77 -19.27
C ALA A 258 -32.28 8.93 -19.49
N ILE A 259 -33.06 8.68 -18.43
CA ILE A 259 -34.35 7.96 -18.53
C ILE A 259 -35.36 8.76 -19.35
N ALA A 260 -35.47 10.07 -19.13
CA ALA A 260 -36.32 10.94 -19.94
C ALA A 260 -35.95 10.88 -21.44
N GLN A 261 -34.67 10.70 -21.77
CA GLN A 261 -34.27 10.51 -23.16
C GLN A 261 -34.73 9.18 -23.77
N LEU A 262 -34.77 8.12 -22.96
CA LEU A 262 -35.34 6.84 -23.40
C LEU A 262 -36.86 6.95 -23.64
N GLU A 263 -37.57 7.70 -22.78
CA GLU A 263 -39.00 8.02 -22.95
C GLU A 263 -39.22 8.81 -24.25
N GLN A 264 -38.43 9.86 -24.48
CA GLN A 264 -38.52 10.69 -25.69
C GLN A 264 -38.21 9.89 -26.97
N ALA A 265 -37.26 8.95 -26.91
CA ALA A 265 -36.95 8.04 -28.00
C ALA A 265 -37.97 6.90 -28.16
N SER A 266 -39.02 6.84 -27.33
CA SER A 266 -40.03 5.77 -27.31
C SER A 266 -39.43 4.37 -27.13
N LEU A 267 -38.30 4.27 -26.43
CA LEU A 267 -37.65 3.00 -26.08
C LEU A 267 -38.24 2.41 -24.79
N ILE A 268 -38.88 3.25 -23.97
CA ILE A 268 -39.62 2.87 -22.76
C ILE A 268 -40.93 3.68 -22.69
N GLU A 269 -41.87 3.24 -21.85
CA GLU A 269 -43.08 3.98 -21.55
C GLU A 269 -42.79 5.16 -20.60
N GLY A 270 -43.56 6.24 -20.72
CA GLY A 270 -43.41 7.41 -19.85
C GLY A 270 -43.87 7.16 -18.41
N GLY A 271 -43.28 7.90 -17.46
CA GLY A 271 -43.67 7.87 -16.04
C GLY A 271 -42.93 6.81 -15.22
N GLN A 272 -41.85 6.24 -15.75
CA GLN A 272 -41.04 5.21 -15.09
C GLN A 272 -39.92 5.79 -14.20
N ARG A 273 -40.06 7.06 -13.80
CA ARG A 273 -39.06 7.82 -13.06
C ARG A 273 -39.69 8.75 -12.02
N GLU A 274 -39.00 8.96 -10.92
CA GLU A 274 -39.37 9.91 -9.88
C GLU A 274 -39.11 11.35 -10.35
N THR A 275 -40.11 12.22 -10.21
CA THR A 275 -40.07 13.63 -10.65
C THR A 275 -40.30 14.61 -9.51
N ASN A 276 -40.41 14.13 -8.28
CA ASN A 276 -40.57 14.94 -7.09
C ASN A 276 -39.24 15.04 -6.33
N HIS A 277 -38.72 16.26 -6.17
CA HIS A 277 -37.46 16.53 -5.45
C HIS A 277 -37.37 15.88 -4.06
N ALA A 278 -38.46 15.92 -3.28
CA ALA A 278 -38.46 15.39 -1.93
C ALA A 278 -38.42 13.86 -1.92
N GLN A 279 -39.18 13.21 -2.81
CA GLN A 279 -39.16 11.76 -2.94
C GLN A 279 -37.82 11.27 -3.50
N LEU A 280 -37.23 11.99 -4.46
CA LEU A 280 -35.92 11.66 -5.00
C LEU A 280 -34.84 11.70 -3.91
N LYS A 281 -34.85 12.73 -3.06
CA LYS A 281 -33.93 12.83 -1.93
C LYS A 281 -34.09 11.67 -0.93
N ILE A 282 -35.32 11.32 -0.59
CA ILE A 282 -35.62 10.17 0.29
C ILE A 282 -35.16 8.86 -0.37
N GLY A 283 -35.41 8.70 -1.67
CA GLY A 283 -34.98 7.56 -2.46
C GLY A 283 -33.46 7.42 -2.46
N LEU A 284 -32.72 8.51 -2.69
CA LEU A 284 -31.26 8.52 -2.65
C LEU A 284 -30.71 8.09 -1.29
N GLU A 285 -31.25 8.63 -0.19
CA GLU A 285 -30.83 8.21 1.15
C GLU A 285 -31.10 6.72 1.38
N ARG A 286 -32.31 6.25 1.04
CA ARG A 286 -32.70 4.84 1.18
C ARG A 286 -31.80 3.91 0.38
N GLU A 287 -31.55 4.23 -0.89
CA GLU A 287 -30.74 3.39 -1.78
C GLU A 287 -29.25 3.45 -1.42
N ALA A 288 -28.75 4.58 -0.93
CA ALA A 288 -27.39 4.69 -0.42
C ALA A 288 -27.18 3.84 0.85
N ILE A 289 -28.17 3.82 1.76
CA ILE A 289 -28.17 2.90 2.91
C ILE A 289 -28.20 1.44 2.42
N ALA A 290 -29.07 1.13 1.45
CA ALA A 290 -29.19 -0.20 0.90
C ALA A 290 -27.88 -0.65 0.23
N ALA A 291 -27.23 0.22 -0.54
CA ALA A 291 -25.94 -0.02 -1.16
C ALA A 291 -24.85 -0.28 -0.11
N LYS A 292 -24.74 0.58 0.90
CA LYS A 292 -23.82 0.37 2.03
C LYS A 292 -24.07 -0.97 2.74
N ASN A 293 -25.33 -1.38 2.88
CA ASN A 293 -25.68 -2.64 3.52
C ASN A 293 -25.43 -3.87 2.62
N ARG A 294 -25.56 -3.73 1.30
CA ARG A 294 -25.14 -4.74 0.33
C ARG A 294 -23.63 -4.92 0.32
N SER A 295 -22.92 -3.82 0.51
CA SER A 295 -21.48 -3.74 0.35
C SER A 295 -20.72 -4.08 1.63
N ALA A 296 -21.25 -3.74 2.80
CA ALA A 296 -20.72 -4.24 4.06
C ALA A 296 -20.87 -5.78 4.11
N PRO A 297 -19.80 -6.54 4.40
CA PRO A 297 -19.96 -7.93 4.81
C PRO A 297 -20.81 -7.90 6.10
N THR A 298 -22.12 -8.14 5.93
CA THR A 298 -23.06 -8.03 7.05
C THR A 298 -22.63 -8.97 8.17
N LEU A 299 -22.94 -8.65 9.43
CA LEU A 299 -22.74 -9.61 10.53
C LEU A 299 -23.33 -10.97 10.18
N LEU A 300 -24.47 -10.99 9.47
CA LEU A 300 -25.08 -12.21 8.93
C LEU A 300 -24.23 -12.89 7.84
N GLY A 301 -23.58 -12.11 6.96
CA GLY A 301 -22.60 -12.62 5.99
C GLY A 301 -21.39 -13.25 6.67
N ALA A 302 -20.80 -12.59 7.67
CA ALA A 302 -19.70 -13.11 8.46
C ALA A 302 -20.11 -14.36 9.27
N LEU A 303 -21.29 -14.34 9.91
CA LEU A 303 -21.86 -15.50 10.62
C LEU A 303 -22.18 -16.65 9.68
N SER A 304 -22.65 -16.36 8.46
CA SER A 304 -22.90 -17.37 7.43
C SER A 304 -21.59 -18.01 6.97
N LEU A 305 -20.54 -17.22 6.70
CA LEU A 305 -19.21 -17.74 6.36
C LEU A 305 -18.61 -18.55 7.52
N ALA A 306 -18.74 -18.07 8.76
CA ALA A 306 -18.28 -18.79 9.95
C ALA A 306 -19.04 -20.13 10.11
N SER A 307 -20.35 -20.14 9.91
CA SER A 307 -21.17 -21.37 9.95
C SER A 307 -20.78 -22.37 8.87
N MET A 308 -20.55 -21.89 7.63
CA MET A 308 -20.06 -22.73 6.53
C MET A 308 -18.68 -23.31 6.86
N LYS A 309 -17.77 -22.48 7.38
CA LYS A 309 -16.45 -22.91 7.84
C LYS A 309 -16.55 -24.02 8.90
N THR A 310 -17.38 -23.86 9.92
CA THR A 310 -17.59 -24.88 10.96
C THR A 310 -18.12 -26.20 10.39
N ARG A 311 -19.03 -26.15 9.40
CA ARG A 311 -19.52 -27.37 8.73
C ARG A 311 -18.43 -28.05 7.92
N MET A 312 -17.58 -27.28 7.25
CA MET A 312 -16.42 -27.79 6.53
C MET A 312 -15.40 -28.44 7.47
N GLU A 313 -15.04 -27.78 8.58
CA GLU A 313 -14.16 -28.33 9.62
C GLU A 313 -14.72 -29.64 10.18
N ALA A 314 -16.02 -29.68 10.48
CA ALA A 314 -16.66 -30.90 10.95
C ALA A 314 -16.64 -32.02 9.90
N ALA A 315 -16.70 -31.70 8.61
CA ALA A 315 -16.55 -32.69 7.52
C ALA A 315 -15.11 -33.22 7.44
N LEU A 316 -14.11 -32.34 7.55
CA LEU A 316 -12.69 -32.72 7.62
C LEU A 316 -12.39 -33.61 8.83
N ASP A 317 -12.94 -33.29 10.01
CA ASP A 317 -12.79 -34.11 11.23
C ASP A 317 -13.37 -35.53 11.06
N ARG A 318 -14.43 -35.67 10.25
CA ARG A 318 -15.02 -36.96 9.88
C ARG A 318 -14.28 -37.66 8.74
N LYS A 319 -13.25 -37.03 8.16
CA LYS A 319 -12.54 -37.46 6.94
C LYS A 319 -13.48 -37.62 5.74
N ASP A 320 -14.48 -36.75 5.65
CA ASP A 320 -15.45 -36.69 4.56
C ASP A 320 -15.07 -35.57 3.58
N ASP A 321 -14.11 -35.88 2.71
CA ASP A 321 -13.54 -34.92 1.75
C ASP A 321 -14.60 -34.37 0.78
N ALA A 322 -15.59 -35.19 0.40
CA ALA A 322 -16.65 -34.76 -0.52
C ALA A 322 -17.57 -33.71 0.13
N ALA A 323 -17.96 -33.93 1.40
CA ALA A 323 -18.74 -32.94 2.14
C ALA A 323 -17.93 -31.66 2.42
N ALA A 324 -16.63 -31.79 2.72
CA ALA A 324 -15.74 -30.65 2.91
C ALA A 324 -15.60 -29.81 1.63
N ALA A 325 -15.39 -30.45 0.47
CA ALA A 325 -15.35 -29.77 -0.82
C ALA A 325 -16.67 -29.05 -1.15
N THR A 326 -17.81 -29.69 -0.86
CA THR A 326 -19.14 -29.08 -1.07
C THR A 326 -19.34 -27.82 -0.22
N GLU A 327 -18.93 -27.84 1.05
CA GLU A 327 -19.02 -26.65 1.91
C GLU A 327 -18.04 -25.56 1.47
N LEU A 328 -16.86 -25.93 0.96
CA LEU A 328 -15.90 -24.97 0.42
C LEU A 328 -16.43 -24.29 -0.86
N ASP A 329 -17.11 -25.03 -1.74
CA ASP A 329 -17.83 -24.47 -2.89
C ASP A 329 -18.91 -23.47 -2.44
N ALA A 330 -19.65 -23.79 -1.38
CA ALA A 330 -20.65 -22.90 -0.81
C ALA A 330 -20.03 -21.61 -0.22
N ILE A 331 -18.85 -21.72 0.41
CA ILE A 331 -18.09 -20.56 0.88
C ILE A 331 -17.69 -19.67 -0.30
N TYR A 332 -17.20 -20.25 -1.40
CA TYR A 332 -16.81 -19.47 -2.58
C TYR A 332 -17.97 -18.81 -3.29
N ALA A 333 -19.10 -19.50 -3.47
CA ALA A 333 -20.31 -18.88 -3.98
C ALA A 333 -20.78 -17.72 -3.08
N ARG A 334 -20.60 -17.86 -1.76
CA ARG A 334 -20.93 -16.79 -0.82
C ARG A 334 -19.97 -15.60 -0.91
N LEU A 335 -18.66 -15.86 -1.04
CA LEU A 335 -17.64 -14.83 -1.23
C LEU A 335 -17.85 -14.08 -2.55
N GLU A 336 -18.17 -14.79 -3.62
CA GLU A 336 -18.51 -14.20 -4.93
C GLU A 336 -19.75 -13.29 -4.85
N SER A 337 -20.73 -13.63 -4.00
CA SER A 337 -21.87 -12.74 -3.77
C SER A 337 -21.50 -11.42 -3.08
N PHE A 338 -20.33 -11.32 -2.44
CA PHE A 338 -19.77 -10.06 -1.94
C PHE A 338 -18.92 -9.33 -2.98
N ASP A 339 -18.34 -10.06 -3.93
CA ASP A 339 -17.51 -9.52 -5.02
C ASP A 339 -18.37 -8.76 -6.06
N GLN A 340 -19.63 -9.18 -6.24
CA GLN A 340 -20.63 -8.44 -7.03
C GLN A 340 -21.10 -7.12 -6.36
N SER A 341 -20.37 -6.63 -5.36
CA SER A 341 -20.66 -5.38 -4.64
C SER A 341 -20.01 -4.18 -5.35
N PRO A 342 -20.74 -3.06 -5.53
CA PRO A 342 -20.38 -1.93 -6.41
C PRO A 342 -19.34 -0.99 -5.81
N PHE A 343 -18.22 -1.49 -5.29
CA PHE A 343 -17.34 -0.65 -4.50
C PHE A 343 -16.39 0.28 -5.29
N GLY A 344 -16.33 0.20 -6.62
CA GLY A 344 -15.31 0.90 -7.41
C GLY A 344 -13.87 0.58 -6.96
N GLU A 345 -12.86 1.24 -7.54
CA GLU A 345 -11.43 0.97 -7.29
C GLU A 345 -11.04 0.88 -5.79
N GLN A 346 -11.57 1.75 -4.94
CA GLN A 346 -11.18 1.77 -3.52
C GLN A 346 -11.69 0.56 -2.75
N GLY A 347 -12.84 0.01 -3.13
CA GLY A 347 -13.30 -1.22 -2.52
C GLY A 347 -13.16 -2.46 -3.36
N GLU A 348 -12.57 -2.43 -4.57
CA GLU A 348 -11.88 -3.60 -5.11
C GLU A 348 -10.60 -3.89 -4.33
N ILE A 349 -9.81 -2.87 -3.97
CA ILE A 349 -8.62 -3.08 -3.14
C ILE A 349 -9.03 -3.47 -1.71
N LEU A 350 -10.07 -2.85 -1.13
CA LEU A 350 -10.55 -3.24 0.19
C LEU A 350 -11.33 -4.55 0.16
N SER A 351 -12.12 -4.86 -0.87
CA SER A 351 -12.75 -6.17 -1.01
C SER A 351 -11.68 -7.22 -1.21
N TRP A 352 -10.69 -7.00 -2.09
CA TRP A 352 -9.58 -7.92 -2.30
C TRP A 352 -8.71 -8.06 -1.06
N ALA A 353 -8.37 -6.99 -0.35
CA ALA A 353 -7.61 -7.05 0.89
C ALA A 353 -8.41 -7.72 2.01
N PHE A 354 -9.70 -7.41 2.13
CA PHE A 354 -10.61 -8.07 3.07
C PHE A 354 -10.77 -9.54 2.71
N LEU A 355 -10.95 -9.88 1.44
CA LEU A 355 -11.09 -11.23 0.93
C LEU A 355 -9.80 -11.99 1.15
N ARG A 356 -8.63 -11.41 0.86
CA ARG A 356 -7.31 -12.00 1.08
C ARG A 356 -7.01 -12.18 2.57
N LEU A 357 -7.33 -11.20 3.42
CA LEU A 357 -7.23 -11.33 4.87
C LEU A 357 -8.18 -12.39 5.39
N THR A 358 -9.41 -12.41 4.90
CA THR A 358 -10.46 -13.37 5.26
C THR A 358 -10.09 -14.77 4.78
N MET A 359 -9.56 -14.92 3.57
CA MET A 359 -9.10 -16.18 3.02
C MET A 359 -7.84 -16.66 3.71
N THR A 360 -6.90 -15.78 4.03
CA THR A 360 -5.70 -16.15 4.80
C THR A 360 -6.10 -16.54 6.22
N ALA A 361 -6.93 -15.76 6.91
CA ALA A 361 -7.37 -16.07 8.26
C ALA A 361 -8.29 -17.30 8.33
N MET A 362 -9.16 -17.49 7.33
CA MET A 362 -10.03 -18.67 7.27
C MET A 362 -9.24 -19.91 6.85
N PHE A 363 -8.44 -19.85 5.77
CA PHE A 363 -7.84 -21.04 5.15
C PHE A 363 -6.40 -21.35 5.53
N ALA A 364 -5.58 -20.41 6.00
CA ALA A 364 -4.18 -20.71 6.34
C ALA A 364 -3.99 -21.72 7.49
N PRO A 365 -4.87 -21.81 8.51
CA PRO A 365 -4.71 -22.82 9.56
C PRO A 365 -5.50 -24.11 9.31
N MET A 366 -6.26 -24.23 8.22
CA MET A 366 -7.14 -25.39 8.04
C MET A 366 -6.35 -26.59 7.47
N PRO A 367 -6.35 -27.75 8.14
CA PRO A 367 -5.79 -28.98 7.59
C PRO A 367 -6.72 -29.46 6.47
N LYS A 368 -6.53 -28.93 5.27
CA LYS A 368 -7.16 -29.48 4.07
C LYS A 368 -6.46 -30.79 3.74
N THR A 369 -7.25 -31.80 3.38
CA THR A 369 -6.67 -33.00 2.77
C THR A 369 -6.25 -32.66 1.33
N ASN A 370 -5.21 -33.33 0.83
CA ASN A 370 -4.79 -33.15 -0.57
C ASN A 370 -5.95 -33.43 -1.56
N ALA A 371 -6.91 -34.27 -1.18
CA ALA A 371 -8.09 -34.57 -2.00
C ALA A 371 -9.02 -33.36 -2.19
N VAL A 372 -9.35 -32.65 -1.10
CA VAL A 372 -10.19 -31.43 -1.17
C VAL A 372 -9.48 -30.35 -1.98
N THR A 373 -8.20 -30.10 -1.70
CA THR A 373 -7.40 -29.09 -2.42
C THR A 373 -7.25 -29.45 -3.91
N SER A 374 -7.03 -30.72 -4.25
CA SER A 374 -6.90 -31.17 -5.65
C SER A 374 -8.20 -31.05 -6.44
N GLN A 375 -9.35 -31.39 -5.84
CA GLN A 375 -10.65 -31.21 -6.48
C GLN A 375 -10.89 -29.73 -6.82
N HIS A 376 -10.62 -28.85 -5.86
CA HIS A 376 -10.81 -27.41 -6.02
C HIS A 376 -9.85 -26.79 -7.02
N TRP A 377 -8.58 -27.18 -6.97
CA TRP A 377 -7.59 -26.77 -7.97
C TRP A 377 -8.05 -27.16 -9.39
N SER A 378 -8.62 -28.34 -9.58
CA SER A 378 -9.14 -28.79 -10.87
C SER A 378 -10.33 -27.94 -11.36
N GLN A 379 -11.29 -27.63 -10.47
CA GLN A 379 -12.44 -26.78 -10.78
C GLN A 379 -12.02 -25.35 -11.13
N LEU A 380 -11.17 -24.75 -10.29
CA LEU A 380 -10.65 -23.39 -10.50
C LEU A 380 -9.81 -23.30 -11.78
N GLY A 381 -9.17 -24.39 -12.21
CA GLY A 381 -8.40 -24.43 -13.45
C GLY A 381 -9.25 -24.09 -14.69
N VAL A 382 -10.52 -24.48 -14.74
CA VAL A 382 -11.42 -24.14 -15.86
C VAL A 382 -11.64 -22.63 -15.93
N GLU A 383 -11.90 -22.01 -14.77
CA GLU A 383 -12.17 -20.57 -14.66
C GLU A 383 -10.91 -19.73 -14.82
N ALA A 384 -9.78 -20.21 -14.28
CA ALA A 384 -8.48 -19.58 -14.42
C ALA A 384 -8.04 -19.47 -15.89
N MET A 385 -8.55 -20.36 -16.74
CA MET A 385 -8.32 -20.34 -18.19
C MET A 385 -9.37 -19.54 -18.97
N ALA A 386 -10.36 -18.92 -18.33
CA ALA A 386 -11.31 -18.01 -18.98
C ALA A 386 -10.63 -16.73 -19.46
N ASP A 387 -11.21 -16.01 -20.43
CA ASP A 387 -10.57 -14.81 -21.00
C ASP A 387 -10.30 -13.76 -19.91
N HIS A 388 -11.25 -13.62 -18.99
CA HIS A 388 -11.20 -12.71 -17.85
C HIS A 388 -11.47 -13.53 -16.58
N PRO A 389 -10.45 -14.21 -16.03
CA PRO A 389 -10.64 -14.98 -14.82
C PRO A 389 -10.86 -14.01 -13.66
N ASN A 390 -11.67 -14.41 -12.69
CA ASN A 390 -11.74 -13.71 -11.42
C ASN A 390 -10.36 -13.78 -10.73
N LEU A 391 -9.75 -12.63 -10.44
CA LEU A 391 -8.36 -12.56 -9.97
C LEU A 391 -8.10 -13.30 -8.66
N TRP A 392 -9.03 -13.28 -7.70
CA TRP A 392 -8.83 -13.98 -6.43
C TRP A 392 -8.96 -15.50 -6.60
N ARG A 393 -9.82 -15.98 -7.50
CA ARG A 393 -9.90 -17.40 -7.87
C ARG A 393 -8.65 -17.85 -8.58
N PHE A 394 -8.11 -17.00 -9.44
CA PHE A 394 -6.86 -17.23 -10.12
C PHE A 394 -5.68 -17.30 -9.13
N GLU A 395 -5.57 -16.38 -8.17
CA GLU A 395 -4.58 -16.43 -7.07
C GLU A 395 -4.70 -17.74 -6.29
N LEU A 396 -5.92 -18.11 -5.92
CA LEU A 396 -6.21 -19.32 -5.18
C LEU A 396 -5.79 -20.57 -5.94
N TRP A 397 -6.04 -20.62 -7.25
CA TRP A 397 -5.62 -21.71 -8.13
C TRP A 397 -4.09 -21.86 -8.14
N LEU A 398 -3.36 -20.75 -8.28
CA LEU A 398 -1.90 -20.75 -8.20
C LEU A 398 -1.40 -21.25 -6.84
N ARG A 399 -1.99 -20.74 -5.75
CA ARG A 399 -1.65 -21.14 -4.40
C ARG A 399 -1.90 -22.63 -4.13
N TYR A 400 -3.00 -23.18 -4.64
CA TYR A 400 -3.27 -24.62 -4.51
C TYR A 400 -2.29 -25.47 -5.31
N ALA A 401 -1.82 -24.98 -6.44
CA ALA A 401 -0.75 -25.65 -7.17
C ALA A 401 0.50 -25.78 -6.29
N ASP A 402 0.88 -24.71 -5.59
CA ASP A 402 2.00 -24.69 -4.64
C ASP A 402 1.79 -25.66 -3.46
N GLU A 403 0.62 -25.60 -2.80
CA GLU A 403 0.29 -26.46 -1.66
C GLU A 403 0.25 -27.96 -2.02
N LEU A 404 -0.12 -28.31 -3.26
CA LEU A 404 -0.21 -29.69 -3.75
C LEU A 404 1.14 -30.25 -4.26
N GLY A 405 2.15 -29.40 -4.42
CA GLY A 405 3.51 -29.77 -4.81
C GLY A 405 3.78 -29.82 -6.33
N ASP A 406 4.98 -30.27 -6.69
CA ASP A 406 5.58 -30.13 -8.02
C ASP A 406 4.71 -30.64 -9.18
N GLU A 407 3.96 -31.72 -9.00
CA GLU A 407 3.11 -32.26 -10.06
C GLU A 407 2.00 -31.26 -10.44
N CYS A 408 1.30 -30.69 -9.45
CA CYS A 408 0.24 -29.72 -9.68
C CYS A 408 0.81 -28.37 -10.15
N GLN A 409 1.96 -27.94 -9.64
CA GLN A 409 2.68 -26.78 -10.17
C GLN A 409 3.00 -26.96 -11.67
N ASN A 410 3.53 -28.12 -12.06
CA ASN A 410 3.84 -28.42 -13.46
C ASN A 410 2.59 -28.48 -14.36
N GLN A 411 1.48 -29.04 -13.87
CA GLN A 411 0.21 -29.05 -14.61
C GLN A 411 -0.35 -27.64 -14.78
N THR A 412 -0.30 -26.82 -13.72
CA THR A 412 -0.71 -25.40 -13.73
C THR A 412 0.11 -24.60 -14.73
N MET A 413 1.44 -24.78 -14.71
CA MET A 413 2.34 -24.15 -15.69
C MET A 413 2.01 -24.53 -17.13
N ARG A 414 1.77 -25.83 -17.41
CA ARG A 414 1.37 -26.27 -18.76
C ARG A 414 0.05 -25.65 -19.19
N ALA A 415 -0.93 -25.57 -18.30
CA ALA A 415 -2.21 -24.93 -18.60
C ALA A 415 -2.04 -23.43 -18.94
N LEU A 416 -1.20 -22.71 -18.19
CA LEU A 416 -0.87 -21.30 -18.48
C LEU A 416 -0.16 -21.14 -19.84
N GLU A 417 0.81 -22.00 -20.14
CA GLU A 417 1.50 -22.03 -21.43
C GLU A 417 0.55 -22.32 -22.59
N ASP A 418 -0.35 -23.30 -22.44
CA ASP A 418 -1.30 -23.69 -23.48
C ASP A 418 -2.36 -22.60 -23.70
N ARG A 419 -2.87 -21.97 -22.64
CA ARG A 419 -3.75 -20.80 -22.76
C ARG A 419 -3.07 -19.68 -23.50
N ARG A 420 -1.82 -19.35 -23.15
CA ARG A 420 -1.03 -18.33 -23.86
C ARG A 420 -0.85 -18.66 -25.34
N LYS A 421 -0.53 -19.91 -25.69
CA LYS A 421 -0.44 -20.35 -27.10
C LYS A 421 -1.76 -20.21 -27.85
N GLN A 422 -2.88 -20.48 -27.18
CA GLN A 422 -4.22 -20.43 -27.79
C GLN A 422 -4.76 -19.01 -27.93
N ARG A 423 -4.50 -18.14 -26.94
CA ARG A 423 -5.18 -16.84 -26.80
C ARG A 423 -4.25 -15.64 -26.98
N GLY A 424 -2.94 -15.87 -27.04
CA GLY A 424 -1.94 -14.82 -27.20
C GLY A 424 -1.41 -14.25 -25.87
N PRO A 425 -0.86 -13.03 -25.90
CA PRO A 425 -0.32 -12.32 -24.74
C PRO A 425 -1.30 -12.24 -23.57
N TRP A 426 -0.76 -12.10 -22.36
CA TRP A 426 -1.60 -11.78 -21.21
C TRP A 426 -2.18 -10.37 -21.36
N ILE A 427 -3.45 -10.22 -21.02
CA ILE A 427 -4.15 -8.93 -20.99
C ILE A 427 -4.29 -8.46 -19.54
N ASP A 428 -4.48 -7.16 -19.33
CA ASP A 428 -4.75 -6.63 -18.00
C ASP A 428 -6.15 -7.06 -17.52
N PRO A 429 -6.35 -7.24 -16.20
CA PRO A 429 -5.36 -7.14 -15.13
C PRO A 429 -4.53 -8.42 -14.89
N LEU A 430 -4.74 -9.46 -15.71
CA LEU A 430 -4.14 -10.80 -15.51
C LEU A 430 -2.63 -10.83 -15.71
N GLY A 431 -2.10 -10.06 -16.67
CA GLY A 431 -0.66 -9.97 -16.92
C GLY A 431 0.14 -9.45 -15.71
N PRO A 432 -0.16 -8.25 -15.19
CA PRO A 432 0.50 -7.71 -14.00
C PRO A 432 0.34 -8.64 -12.79
N PHE A 433 -0.83 -9.27 -12.64
CA PHE A 433 -1.09 -10.23 -11.58
C PHE A 433 -0.17 -11.45 -11.68
N LEU A 434 -0.08 -12.07 -12.86
CA LEU A 434 0.81 -13.21 -13.11
C LEU A 434 2.28 -12.84 -12.90
N TRP A 435 2.66 -11.62 -13.29
CA TRP A 435 4.02 -11.13 -13.10
C TRP A 435 4.44 -11.16 -11.62
N ASP A 436 3.53 -10.77 -10.73
CA ASP A 436 3.81 -10.72 -9.29
C ASP A 436 3.79 -12.07 -8.60
N ASN A 437 3.01 -13.02 -9.11
CA ASN A 437 2.66 -14.23 -8.38
C ASN A 437 3.26 -15.52 -8.96
N ALA A 438 3.68 -15.53 -10.23
CA ALA A 438 4.13 -16.75 -10.90
C ALA A 438 5.33 -17.41 -10.19
N GLU A 439 6.39 -16.66 -9.87
CA GLU A 439 7.57 -17.24 -9.20
C GLU A 439 7.26 -17.73 -7.78
N THR A 440 6.38 -17.01 -7.07
CA THR A 440 6.01 -17.36 -5.69
C THR A 440 5.29 -18.70 -5.62
N TYR A 441 4.38 -18.99 -6.55
CA TYR A 441 3.54 -20.18 -6.48
C TYR A 441 3.97 -21.33 -7.38
N LEU A 442 4.70 -21.05 -8.46
CA LEU A 442 5.02 -22.04 -9.49
C LEU A 442 6.54 -22.25 -9.67
N GLY A 443 7.34 -21.59 -8.83
CA GLY A 443 8.79 -21.74 -8.77
C GLY A 443 9.58 -20.77 -9.66
N ALA A 444 10.90 -20.77 -9.50
CA ALA A 444 11.79 -19.75 -10.05
C ALA A 444 11.72 -19.58 -11.58
N GLY A 445 11.40 -20.63 -12.35
CA GLY A 445 11.30 -20.56 -13.81
C GLY A 445 9.93 -20.18 -14.36
N ALA A 446 8.94 -19.96 -13.49
CA ALA A 446 7.55 -19.79 -13.91
C ALA A 446 7.30 -18.50 -14.68
N LEU A 447 7.88 -17.38 -14.24
CA LEU A 447 7.68 -16.09 -14.88
C LEU A 447 8.16 -16.10 -16.34
N ALA A 448 9.34 -16.66 -16.61
CA ALA A 448 9.87 -16.78 -17.97
C ALA A 448 9.02 -17.66 -18.89
N ARG A 449 8.37 -18.69 -18.35
CA ARG A 449 7.44 -19.55 -19.09
C ARG A 449 6.11 -18.87 -19.37
N CYS A 450 5.56 -18.16 -18.38
CA CYS A 450 4.36 -17.36 -18.54
C CYS A 450 4.57 -16.23 -19.56
N PHE A 451 5.75 -15.61 -19.60
CA PHE A 451 6.07 -14.49 -20.50
C PHE A 451 7.15 -14.88 -21.52
N ALA A 452 6.94 -16.00 -22.23
CA ALA A 452 7.95 -16.57 -23.13
C ALA A 452 8.40 -15.65 -24.30
N ASP A 453 7.65 -14.59 -24.60
CA ASP A 453 8.07 -13.55 -25.54
C ASP A 453 8.85 -12.45 -24.80
N PRO A 454 10.17 -12.29 -25.03
CA PRO A 454 10.97 -11.26 -24.38
C PRO A 454 10.44 -9.84 -24.61
N ALA A 455 9.81 -9.55 -25.75
CA ALA A 455 9.25 -8.22 -26.02
C ALA A 455 8.04 -7.93 -25.12
N GLU A 456 7.19 -8.92 -24.87
CA GLU A 456 6.08 -8.79 -23.94
C GLU A 456 6.57 -8.63 -22.50
N ALA A 457 7.50 -9.50 -22.07
CA ALA A 457 8.10 -9.39 -20.75
C ALA A 457 8.76 -8.03 -20.52
N TYR A 458 9.38 -7.48 -21.56
CA TYR A 458 10.01 -6.16 -21.53
C TYR A 458 8.98 -5.06 -21.30
N ARG A 459 7.83 -5.10 -21.99
CA ARG A 459 6.74 -4.13 -21.78
C ARG A 459 6.23 -4.15 -20.34
N TYR A 460 6.01 -5.34 -19.77
CA TYR A 460 5.58 -5.46 -18.37
C TYR A 460 6.63 -4.95 -17.39
N ALA A 461 7.90 -5.32 -17.55
CA ALA A 461 8.99 -4.82 -16.72
C ALA A 461 9.12 -3.29 -16.80
N CYS A 462 9.01 -2.70 -18.00
CA CYS A 462 8.99 -1.25 -18.19
C CYS A 462 7.80 -0.58 -17.51
N ALA A 463 6.58 -1.11 -17.68
CA ALA A 463 5.38 -0.54 -17.06
C ALA A 463 5.51 -0.50 -15.53
N ARG A 464 6.02 -1.57 -14.90
CA ARG A 464 6.27 -1.61 -13.46
C ARG A 464 7.40 -0.69 -13.01
N ALA A 465 8.46 -0.58 -13.81
CA ALA A 465 9.56 0.32 -13.54
C ALA A 465 9.09 1.79 -13.53
N VAL A 466 8.30 2.17 -14.54
CA VAL A 466 7.68 3.49 -14.64
C VAL A 466 6.69 3.74 -13.51
N ALA A 467 5.82 2.78 -13.18
CA ALA A 467 4.88 2.92 -12.06
C ALA A 467 5.62 3.13 -10.73
N SER A 468 6.70 2.37 -10.48
CA SER A 468 7.56 2.53 -9.31
C SER A 468 8.23 3.91 -9.28
N GLU A 469 8.67 4.40 -10.44
CA GLU A 469 9.27 5.73 -10.57
C GLU A 469 8.25 6.86 -10.44
N MET A 470 7.01 6.69 -10.91
CA MET A 470 5.92 7.64 -10.68
C MET A 470 5.54 7.72 -9.21
N ILE A 471 5.51 6.59 -8.50
CA ILE A 471 5.32 6.56 -7.04
C ILE A 471 6.51 7.25 -6.35
N ALA A 472 7.74 7.04 -6.83
CA ALA A 472 8.93 7.73 -6.33
C ALA A 472 8.84 9.25 -6.52
N ASN A 473 8.47 9.69 -7.71
CA ASN A 473 8.47 11.09 -8.12
C ASN A 473 7.23 11.85 -7.58
N GLY A 474 6.09 11.18 -7.42
CA GLY A 474 4.94 11.74 -6.71
C GLY A 474 5.27 12.04 -5.25
N ARG A 475 6.15 11.24 -4.63
CA ARG A 475 6.67 11.50 -3.27
C ARG A 475 7.73 12.62 -3.24
N THR A 476 8.52 12.82 -4.31
CA THR A 476 9.46 13.95 -4.39
C THR A 476 8.78 15.29 -4.62
N ALA A 477 7.67 15.34 -5.36
CA ALA A 477 6.82 16.53 -5.49
C ALA A 477 6.20 16.97 -4.15
N LEU A 478 6.06 16.04 -3.20
CA LEU A 478 5.65 16.27 -1.80
C LEU A 478 6.85 16.46 -0.84
N GLY A 479 8.07 16.66 -1.35
CA GLY A 479 9.26 16.97 -0.54
C GLY A 479 9.90 15.79 0.19
N LYS A 480 9.56 14.53 -0.14
CA LYS A 480 10.07 13.32 0.53
C LYS A 480 10.65 12.32 -0.49
N GLY A 481 11.82 12.64 -1.05
CA GLY A 481 12.55 11.71 -1.91
C GLY A 481 13.57 10.89 -1.13
N ASP A 482 13.25 9.65 -0.76
CA ASP A 482 14.25 8.67 -0.33
C ASP A 482 14.61 7.74 -1.52
N GLY A 483 15.90 7.46 -1.71
CA GLY A 483 16.39 6.65 -2.84
C GLY A 483 15.94 5.17 -2.83
N SER A 484 15.03 4.77 -1.94
CA SER A 484 14.49 3.41 -1.80
C SER A 484 13.54 3.05 -2.94
N SER A 485 12.78 4.01 -3.44
CA SER A 485 11.76 3.82 -4.47
C SER A 485 12.34 3.50 -5.86
N ARG A 486 13.51 4.08 -6.21
CA ARG A 486 14.27 3.69 -7.41
C ARG A 486 14.79 2.25 -7.39
N LYS A 487 14.90 1.62 -6.21
CA LYS A 487 15.33 0.21 -6.08
C LYS A 487 14.27 -0.77 -6.60
N PHE A 488 13.01 -0.38 -6.63
CA PHE A 488 11.93 -1.27 -7.06
C PHE A 488 11.82 -1.34 -8.59
N GLY A 489 12.19 -0.26 -9.31
CA GLY A 489 12.06 -0.24 -10.76
C GLY A 489 13.00 -1.18 -11.51
N GLY A 490 14.19 -1.47 -10.97
CA GLY A 490 15.14 -2.42 -11.56
C GLY A 490 14.86 -3.88 -11.23
N GLU A 491 14.07 -4.16 -10.18
CA GLU A 491 13.87 -5.52 -9.66
C GLU A 491 13.09 -6.39 -10.66
N SER A 492 12.09 -5.84 -11.34
CA SER A 492 11.30 -6.60 -12.34
C SER A 492 12.18 -7.10 -13.49
N PHE A 493 13.17 -6.31 -13.94
CA PHE A 493 14.09 -6.74 -14.99
C PHE A 493 15.00 -7.89 -14.52
N LEU A 494 15.53 -7.78 -13.30
CA LEU A 494 16.38 -8.82 -12.70
C LEU A 494 15.59 -10.09 -12.38
N GLN A 495 14.35 -9.94 -11.92
CA GLN A 495 13.44 -11.05 -11.65
C GLN A 495 13.23 -11.89 -12.92
N TYR A 496 12.82 -11.26 -14.02
CA TYR A 496 12.65 -11.96 -15.29
C TYR A 496 13.94 -12.61 -15.79
N SER A 497 15.08 -11.92 -15.65
CA SER A 497 16.40 -12.48 -15.99
C SER A 497 16.73 -13.75 -15.19
N ARG A 498 16.45 -13.77 -13.88
CA ARG A 498 16.64 -14.97 -13.04
C ARG A 498 15.68 -16.08 -13.45
N SER A 499 14.46 -15.72 -13.81
CA SER A 499 13.48 -16.69 -14.26
C SER A 499 13.88 -17.37 -15.57
N LEU A 500 14.48 -16.64 -16.51
CA LEU A 500 15.02 -17.22 -17.76
C LEU A 500 16.11 -18.26 -17.46
N GLN A 501 17.04 -17.93 -16.56
CA GLN A 501 18.11 -18.83 -16.14
C GLN A 501 17.53 -20.08 -15.45
N ALA A 502 16.58 -19.91 -14.53
CA ALA A 502 15.93 -21.02 -13.83
C ALA A 502 15.11 -21.91 -14.76
N ALA A 503 14.51 -21.34 -15.80
CA ALA A 503 13.74 -22.09 -16.81
C ALA A 503 14.62 -22.84 -17.82
N GLY A 504 15.94 -22.60 -17.84
CA GLY A 504 16.86 -23.14 -18.85
C GLY A 504 16.58 -22.61 -20.25
N LEU A 505 15.95 -21.43 -20.37
CA LEU A 505 15.68 -20.78 -21.65
C LEU A 505 16.94 -20.07 -22.16
N PRO A 506 17.05 -19.81 -23.48
CA PRO A 506 18.20 -19.11 -24.04
C PRO A 506 18.51 -17.84 -23.25
N ASP A 507 19.80 -17.59 -23.00
CA ASP A 507 20.26 -16.43 -22.24
C ASP A 507 20.11 -15.14 -23.06
N VAL A 508 18.85 -14.75 -23.26
CA VAL A 508 18.48 -13.41 -23.73
C VAL A 508 18.50 -12.41 -22.58
N ALA A 509 18.87 -12.82 -21.36
CA ALA A 509 18.87 -11.93 -20.19
C ALA A 509 19.90 -10.81 -20.35
N GLU A 510 21.07 -11.08 -20.90
CA GLU A 510 22.04 -10.02 -21.21
C GLU A 510 21.48 -9.00 -22.21
N THR A 511 20.84 -9.48 -23.28
CA THR A 511 20.22 -8.59 -24.30
C THR A 511 19.05 -7.82 -23.71
N PHE A 512 18.23 -8.46 -22.88
CA PHE A 512 17.08 -7.87 -22.20
C PHE A 512 17.50 -6.75 -21.23
N LEU A 513 18.52 -7.00 -20.41
CA LEU A 513 19.09 -6.00 -19.50
C LEU A 513 19.83 -4.89 -20.26
N ALA A 514 20.52 -5.22 -21.36
CA ALA A 514 21.16 -4.22 -22.22
C ALA A 514 20.12 -3.26 -22.83
N ASN A 515 19.01 -3.79 -23.37
CA ASN A 515 17.91 -2.98 -23.89
C ASN A 515 17.32 -2.07 -22.82
N ALA A 516 17.09 -2.60 -21.61
CA ALA A 516 16.57 -1.82 -20.49
C ALA A 516 17.53 -0.70 -20.05
N ARG A 517 18.84 -0.98 -20.04
CA ARG A 517 19.88 0.05 -19.80
C ARG A 517 19.85 1.14 -20.87
N THR A 518 19.77 0.77 -22.15
CA THR A 518 19.67 1.72 -23.27
C THR A 518 18.39 2.55 -23.20
N ALA A 519 17.30 2.00 -22.66
CA ALA A 519 16.05 2.72 -22.42
C ALA A 519 16.04 3.60 -21.16
N GLY A 520 17.18 3.75 -20.47
CA GLY A 520 17.33 4.65 -19.33
C GLY A 520 17.13 4.00 -17.95
N PHE A 521 16.84 2.71 -17.87
CA PHE A 521 16.64 2.01 -16.58
C PHE A 521 17.95 1.56 -15.91
N GLY A 522 19.12 1.88 -16.48
CA GLY A 522 20.40 1.32 -16.02
C GLY A 522 20.72 1.60 -14.57
N ASN A 523 20.51 2.82 -14.09
CA ASN A 523 20.74 3.16 -12.68
C ASN A 523 19.84 2.36 -11.71
N ALA A 524 18.59 2.09 -12.10
CA ALA A 524 17.66 1.31 -11.30
C ALA A 524 18.07 -0.16 -11.27
N ILE A 525 18.41 -0.74 -12.43
CA ILE A 525 18.90 -2.11 -12.57
C ILE A 525 20.16 -2.34 -11.74
N ASP A 526 21.14 -1.44 -11.85
CA ASP A 526 22.41 -1.57 -11.13
C ASP A 526 22.22 -1.40 -9.62
N ALA A 527 21.28 -0.55 -9.17
CA ALA A 527 20.90 -0.43 -7.77
C ALA A 527 20.23 -1.71 -7.22
N SER A 528 19.28 -2.28 -7.96
CA SER A 528 18.62 -3.54 -7.60
C SER A 528 19.61 -4.71 -7.59
N ALA A 529 20.53 -4.77 -8.56
CA ALA A 529 21.55 -5.81 -8.66
C ALA A 529 22.50 -5.79 -7.46
N ARG A 530 22.95 -4.60 -7.04
CA ARG A 530 23.73 -4.43 -5.80
C ARG A 530 22.95 -4.92 -4.57
N SER A 531 21.66 -4.59 -4.48
CA SER A 531 20.80 -5.04 -3.37
C SER A 531 20.61 -6.56 -3.35
N ASP A 532 20.52 -7.21 -4.51
CA ASP A 532 20.42 -8.67 -4.62
C ASP A 532 21.73 -9.36 -4.20
N GLN A 533 22.88 -8.82 -4.61
CA GLN A 533 24.19 -9.31 -4.16
C GLN A 533 24.36 -9.24 -2.64
N LEU A 534 23.91 -8.14 -2.01
CA LEU A 534 23.89 -7.99 -0.55
C LEU A 534 22.99 -9.05 0.12
N ARG A 535 21.79 -9.29 -0.41
CA ARG A 535 20.84 -10.28 0.13
C ARG A 535 21.38 -11.71 0.09
N ARG A 536 22.15 -12.06 -0.94
CA ARG A 536 22.71 -13.41 -1.11
C ARG A 536 23.94 -13.69 -0.26
N GLY A 537 24.42 -12.71 0.52
CA GLY A 537 25.67 -12.87 1.28
C GLY A 537 26.91 -13.03 0.39
N ASN A 538 26.78 -12.81 -0.92
CA ASN A 538 27.89 -12.86 -1.87
C ASN A 538 28.80 -11.63 -1.76
N TRP A 539 28.42 -10.67 -0.93
CA TRP A 539 29.35 -9.71 -0.35
C TRP A 539 29.92 -10.31 0.93
N ASN A 540 31.17 -10.77 0.85
CA ASN A 540 32.01 -10.82 2.03
C ASN A 540 32.16 -9.38 2.52
N PHE A 541 31.35 -9.00 3.52
CA PHE A 541 31.82 -8.03 4.49
C PHE A 541 32.97 -8.73 5.20
N GLY A 542 34.17 -8.65 4.63
CA GLY A 542 35.34 -8.72 5.46
C GLY A 542 35.14 -7.61 6.49
N PHE A 543 34.90 -7.98 7.74
CA PHE A 543 35.27 -7.08 8.84
C PHE A 543 36.79 -6.98 8.76
N THR A 544 37.27 -6.16 7.83
CA THR A 544 38.68 -5.89 7.67
C THR A 544 39.11 -5.23 8.97
N LYS A 545 40.15 -5.83 9.57
CA LYS A 545 40.81 -5.44 10.80
C LYS A 545 40.57 -3.97 11.16
N LEU A 546 39.72 -3.72 12.17
CA LEU A 546 39.57 -2.41 12.80
C LEU A 546 40.97 -1.94 13.22
N GLN A 547 41.58 -1.04 12.45
CA GLN A 547 42.78 -0.36 12.91
C GLN A 547 42.34 0.73 13.87
N SER A 548 42.74 0.61 15.14
CA SER A 548 42.62 1.71 16.08
C SER A 548 43.52 2.84 15.61
N GLY A 549 42.95 4.00 15.26
CA GLY A 549 43.73 5.22 15.24
C GLY A 549 44.25 5.53 16.66
N ALA A 550 45.34 6.31 16.76
CA ALA A 550 45.91 6.74 18.04
C ALA A 550 44.91 7.49 18.96
N ASP A 551 43.77 7.90 18.38
CA ASP A 551 42.73 8.71 19.02
C ASP A 551 41.52 7.87 19.46
N GLY A 552 41.59 6.54 19.33
CA GLY A 552 40.49 5.62 19.65
C GLY A 552 39.32 5.66 18.67
N CYS A 553 39.44 6.37 17.54
CA CYS A 553 38.46 6.32 16.46
C CYS A 553 38.72 5.13 15.53
N PHE A 554 37.64 4.42 15.19
CA PHE A 554 37.63 3.41 14.15
C PHE A 554 37.19 4.08 12.84
N SER A 555 38.06 4.10 11.83
CA SER A 555 37.67 4.45 10.46
C SER A 555 37.57 3.17 9.64
N ILE A 556 36.52 3.05 8.82
CA ILE A 556 36.42 2.01 7.80
C ILE A 556 37.23 2.51 6.61
N ALA A 557 38.51 2.17 6.56
CA ALA A 557 39.32 2.36 5.36
C ALA A 557 39.08 1.16 4.43
N SER A 558 38.49 1.38 3.25
CA SER A 558 38.39 0.33 2.24
C SER A 558 39.72 0.17 1.51
N GLU A 559 40.36 -1.00 1.61
CA GLU A 559 41.53 -1.36 0.77
C GLU A 559 41.21 -1.39 -0.74
N ASN A 560 39.94 -1.32 -1.13
CA ASN A 560 39.51 -1.28 -2.53
C ASN A 560 39.83 0.04 -3.26
N ALA A 561 40.27 1.09 -2.55
CA ALA A 561 40.70 2.34 -3.20
C ALA A 561 41.92 2.12 -4.11
N ALA A 562 42.85 1.22 -3.73
CA ALA A 562 44.02 0.92 -4.55
C ALA A 562 43.71 0.03 -5.77
N ALA A 563 42.59 -0.71 -5.76
CA ALA A 563 42.17 -1.56 -6.87
C ALA A 563 41.21 -0.85 -7.85
N MET A 564 40.51 0.21 -7.41
CA MET A 564 39.64 1.03 -8.28
C MET A 564 40.35 2.21 -8.96
N ASP A 565 41.54 2.62 -8.49
CA ASP A 565 42.34 3.68 -9.12
C ASP A 565 42.90 3.32 -10.52
N ALA A 566 42.77 2.05 -10.96
CA ALA A 566 43.12 1.66 -12.33
C ALA A 566 41.96 1.83 -13.34
N ALA A 567 40.73 2.13 -12.91
CA ALA A 567 39.59 2.27 -13.82
C ALA A 567 38.53 3.26 -13.29
N GLN A 568 38.75 4.55 -13.58
CA GLN A 568 37.82 5.70 -13.60
C GLN A 568 38.28 6.86 -12.71
N ALA A 569 38.96 7.82 -13.34
CA ALA A 569 39.12 9.15 -12.80
C ALA A 569 37.78 9.91 -12.88
N ALA A 570 37.40 10.53 -11.76
CA ALA A 570 36.27 11.45 -11.52
C ALA A 570 34.92 10.83 -11.08
N SER A 571 34.85 10.37 -9.81
CA SER A 571 33.69 10.61 -8.93
C SER A 571 34.02 10.32 -7.46
N LYS A 572 33.44 11.11 -6.55
CA LYS A 572 33.63 11.14 -5.07
C LYS A 572 33.51 9.77 -4.38
N PRO A 573 34.15 9.56 -3.20
CA PRO A 573 34.05 8.31 -2.45
C PRO A 573 32.66 8.06 -1.87
N SER A 574 32.35 6.78 -1.68
CA SER A 574 31.03 6.16 -1.50
C SER A 574 30.38 6.37 -0.13
N LEU A 575 29.05 6.41 -0.13
CA LEU A 575 28.18 6.52 1.04
C LEU A 575 28.02 5.18 1.78
N ILE A 576 28.11 5.27 3.11
CA ILE A 576 27.81 4.22 4.11
C ILE A 576 26.33 3.80 4.01
N PRO A 577 25.95 2.52 4.25
CA PRO A 577 24.54 2.11 4.25
C PRO A 577 23.75 2.89 5.30
N CYS A 578 22.73 3.62 4.86
CA CYS A 578 21.88 4.45 5.71
C CYS A 578 20.56 3.73 6.03
N VAL A 579 20.07 3.86 7.27
CA VAL A 579 18.78 3.31 7.71
C VAL A 579 17.79 4.46 7.95
N PRO A 580 16.65 4.53 7.23
CA PRO A 580 15.61 5.50 7.52
C PRO A 580 14.87 5.12 8.81
N LEU A 581 14.74 6.06 9.75
CA LEU A 581 14.13 5.80 11.06
C LEU A 581 12.59 5.94 11.07
N PHE A 582 11.96 6.25 9.93
CA PHE A 582 10.49 6.29 9.78
C PHE A 582 10.04 5.71 8.43
N ALA A 583 9.02 4.84 8.47
CA ALA A 583 8.24 4.46 7.30
C ALA A 583 6.75 4.40 7.67
N SER A 584 5.89 5.10 6.92
CA SER A 584 4.44 5.00 7.03
C SER A 584 3.86 4.37 5.75
N SER A 585 3.89 3.04 5.64
CA SER A 585 2.86 2.23 4.92
C SER A 585 3.25 0.75 4.76
N ALA A 586 2.23 -0.10 4.89
CA ALA A 586 1.99 -1.48 4.41
C ALA A 586 3.00 -2.63 4.63
N PHE A 587 4.30 -2.38 4.81
CA PHE A 587 5.27 -3.37 5.31
C PHE A 587 6.02 -2.77 6.49
N SER A 588 5.35 -2.73 7.63
CA SER A 588 5.91 -2.20 8.88
C SER A 588 6.99 -3.14 9.39
N PHE A 589 8.27 -2.79 9.24
CA PHE A 589 9.22 -3.11 10.30
C PHE A 589 8.80 -2.25 11.50
N PRO A 590 8.32 -2.85 12.60
CA PRO A 590 7.86 -2.06 13.74
C PRO A 590 9.05 -1.29 14.30
N LEU A 591 8.87 0.01 14.57
CA LEU A 591 9.92 0.88 15.06
C LEU A 591 10.66 0.24 16.24
N PRO A 592 12.00 0.34 16.30
CA PRO A 592 12.74 -0.08 17.48
C PRO A 592 12.31 0.79 18.67
N SER A 593 11.81 0.16 19.73
CA SER A 593 11.35 0.88 20.94
C SER A 593 12.48 1.55 21.72
N LEU A 594 13.73 1.17 21.44
CA LEU A 594 14.92 1.63 22.14
C LEU A 594 16.12 1.55 21.20
N GLY A 595 16.84 2.66 21.00
CA GLY A 595 18.02 2.68 20.14
C GLY A 595 18.74 4.01 20.12
N PHE A 596 19.94 4.06 19.57
CA PHE A 596 20.71 5.29 19.40
C PHE A 596 21.62 5.22 18.18
N GLY A 597 22.05 6.39 17.69
CA GLY A 597 22.83 6.47 16.47
C GLY A 597 23.30 7.88 16.09
N ASN A 598 24.01 7.96 14.97
CA ASN A 598 24.43 9.21 14.33
C ASN A 598 23.53 9.49 13.13
N LEU A 599 23.26 10.78 12.86
CA LEU A 599 22.51 11.22 11.68
C LEU A 599 23.34 11.05 10.39
N GLU A 600 22.65 11.09 9.25
CA GLU A 600 23.25 11.15 7.92
C GLU A 600 24.27 12.30 7.83
N SER A 601 25.32 12.09 7.03
CA SER A 601 26.46 13.00 6.90
C SER A 601 27.21 13.27 8.21
N PHE A 602 26.97 12.49 9.27
CA PHE A 602 27.52 12.73 10.60
C PHE A 602 27.13 14.11 11.17
N ASP A 603 25.97 14.68 10.82
CA ASP A 603 25.50 15.97 11.34
C ASP A 603 24.49 15.81 12.49
N GLY A 604 24.95 15.28 13.61
CA GLY A 604 24.18 15.11 14.84
C GLY A 604 23.99 13.66 15.30
N ALA A 605 23.30 13.51 16.43
CA ALA A 605 22.99 12.23 17.06
C ALA A 605 21.49 12.06 17.29
N ALA A 606 21.04 10.80 17.34
CA ALA A 606 19.66 10.43 17.60
C ALA A 606 19.56 9.34 18.68
N ALA A 607 18.48 9.36 19.46
CA ALA A 607 18.13 8.32 20.42
C ALA A 607 16.60 8.12 20.49
N ALA A 608 16.15 6.88 20.68
CA ALA A 608 14.75 6.52 20.90
C ALA A 608 14.59 5.88 22.28
N LEU A 609 13.57 6.31 23.04
CA LEU A 609 13.34 5.88 24.43
C LEU A 609 12.04 5.09 24.66
N GLY A 610 11.21 4.90 23.63
CA GLY A 610 9.93 4.19 23.71
C GLY A 610 9.37 3.78 22.35
N GLU A 611 8.25 3.06 22.36
CA GLU A 611 7.57 2.52 21.17
C GLU A 611 6.90 3.60 20.30
N ASN A 612 6.69 4.80 20.86
CA ASN A 612 6.10 5.90 20.12
C ASN A 612 7.17 6.64 19.32
N ALA A 613 6.91 6.81 18.03
CA ALA A 613 7.69 7.67 17.11
C ALA A 613 7.95 9.09 17.68
N ASN A 614 7.08 9.57 18.57
CA ASN A 614 7.20 10.87 19.25
C ASN A 614 8.27 10.94 20.35
N ASP A 615 8.87 9.80 20.74
CA ASP A 615 9.89 9.71 21.80
C ASP A 615 11.33 9.68 21.24
N MET A 616 11.51 10.02 19.97
CA MET A 616 12.82 10.17 19.34
C MET A 616 13.41 11.56 19.61
N ILE A 617 14.68 11.57 20.00
CA ILE A 617 15.45 12.73 20.39
C ILE A 617 16.54 12.94 19.35
N VAL A 618 16.62 14.12 18.77
CA VAL A 618 17.61 14.48 17.74
C VAL A 618 18.38 15.71 18.20
N THR A 619 19.70 15.59 18.22
CA THR A 619 20.60 16.64 18.74
C THR A 619 21.63 17.00 17.68
N ARG A 620 21.76 18.29 17.40
CA ARG A 620 22.83 18.85 16.56
C ARG A 620 23.63 19.86 17.36
N ALA A 621 24.87 20.11 16.95
CA ALA A 621 25.65 21.22 17.47
C ALA A 621 25.79 22.31 16.40
N GLU A 622 25.49 23.54 16.77
CA GLU A 622 25.57 24.71 15.91
C GLU A 622 26.71 25.61 16.39
N LEU A 623 27.58 26.04 15.47
CA LEU A 623 28.64 26.98 15.77
C LEU A 623 28.06 28.40 15.79
N SER A 624 28.05 29.05 16.95
CA SER A 624 27.69 30.46 17.09
C SER A 624 28.75 31.39 16.51
N ALA A 625 28.37 32.66 16.34
CA ALA A 625 29.25 33.69 15.79
C ALA A 625 30.51 33.96 16.64
N ASP A 626 30.50 33.61 17.93
CA ASP A 626 31.67 33.70 18.82
C ASP A 626 32.56 32.45 18.80
N GLY A 627 32.31 31.51 17.88
CA GLY A 627 33.11 30.31 17.69
C GLY A 627 32.83 29.21 18.72
N ARG A 628 31.70 29.28 19.44
CA ARG A 628 31.28 28.26 20.41
C ARG A 628 30.22 27.34 19.81
N PHE A 629 30.23 26.07 20.19
CA PHE A 629 29.15 25.16 19.83
C PHE A 629 28.00 25.23 20.84
N HIS A 630 26.78 25.34 20.36
CA HIS A 630 25.56 25.26 21.15
C HIS A 630 24.71 24.08 20.69
N LEU A 631 24.01 23.44 21.63
CA LEU A 631 23.06 22.39 21.31
C LEU A 631 21.84 22.99 20.61
N LYS A 632 21.52 22.49 19.44
CA LYS A 632 20.29 22.81 18.71
C LYS A 632 19.40 21.59 18.72
N HIS A 633 18.23 21.71 19.33
CA HIS A 633 17.18 20.70 19.22
C HIS A 633 16.59 20.80 17.81
N ALA A 634 16.71 19.73 17.02
CA ALA A 634 16.08 19.71 15.71
C ALA A 634 14.55 19.69 15.88
N PRO A 635 13.80 20.46 15.07
CA PRO A 635 12.34 20.39 15.09
C PRO A 635 11.90 18.94 14.82
N ARG A 636 10.86 18.47 15.53
CA ARG A 636 10.34 17.09 15.47
C ARG A 636 10.00 16.58 14.06
N GLU A 637 9.90 17.47 13.08
CA GLU A 637 9.49 17.18 11.71
C GLU A 637 10.62 16.69 10.79
N SER A 638 11.89 16.75 11.21
CA SER A 638 12.98 16.20 10.40
C SER A 638 13.06 14.68 10.58
N THR A 639 12.62 13.92 9.59
CA THR A 639 12.84 12.47 9.48
C THR A 639 14.35 12.19 9.46
N PRO A 640 14.98 11.72 10.54
CA PRO A 640 16.40 11.47 10.55
C PRO A 640 16.66 10.14 9.84
N VAL A 641 17.59 10.19 8.90
CA VAL A 641 18.26 9.01 8.38
C VAL A 641 19.48 8.81 9.27
N ALA A 642 19.66 7.62 9.83
CA ALA A 642 20.83 7.33 10.63
C ALA A 642 21.95 6.75 9.77
N ALA A 643 23.15 7.32 9.85
CA ALA A 643 24.38 6.76 9.26
C ALA A 643 24.86 5.53 10.04
N SER A 644 24.52 5.44 11.32
CA SER A 644 24.72 4.25 12.15
C SER A 644 23.61 4.20 13.20
N TRP A 645 22.88 3.09 13.31
CA TRP A 645 21.83 2.90 14.32
C TRP A 645 22.00 1.58 15.04
N PHE A 646 21.98 1.62 16.37
CA PHE A 646 21.97 0.44 17.22
C PHE A 646 20.57 0.25 17.78
N GLU A 647 19.92 -0.82 17.36
CA GLU A 647 18.65 -1.27 17.94
C GLU A 647 18.93 -2.07 19.22
N LEU A 648 18.36 -1.62 20.34
CA LEU A 648 18.49 -2.27 21.65
C LEU A 648 17.31 -3.22 21.95
N GLY A 649 16.32 -3.27 21.04
CA GLY A 649 15.18 -4.19 21.07
C GLY A 649 13.84 -3.52 21.39
N ARG A 650 12.79 -4.36 21.49
CA ARG A 650 11.47 -3.99 22.04
C ARG A 650 11.51 -4.01 23.57
N SER A 651 10.67 -3.22 24.24
CA SER A 651 10.64 -3.12 25.71
C SER A 651 10.42 -4.46 26.44
N ASP A 652 9.95 -5.49 25.71
CA ASP A 652 9.63 -6.83 26.21
C ASP A 652 10.73 -7.89 25.99
N VAL A 653 11.91 -7.52 25.46
CA VAL A 653 12.99 -8.50 25.20
C VAL A 653 13.71 -8.92 26.50
N LYS A 654 13.72 -10.23 26.78
CA LYS A 654 14.28 -10.89 27.98
C LYS A 654 15.79 -10.70 28.24
N ARG A 655 16.53 -9.93 27.43
CA ARG A 655 18.01 -9.80 27.49
C ARG A 655 18.53 -8.35 27.58
N LEU A 656 17.70 -7.40 28.01
CA LEU A 656 18.16 -6.04 28.31
C LEU A 656 18.80 -5.99 29.70
N ILE A 657 20.07 -5.57 29.81
CA ILE A 657 20.66 -5.31 31.13
C ILE A 657 20.10 -3.98 31.64
N ARG A 658 19.20 -4.06 32.63
CA ARG A 658 18.63 -2.90 33.33
C ARG A 658 19.38 -2.67 34.63
N ILE A 659 20.09 -1.55 34.73
CA ILE A 659 20.77 -1.15 35.96
C ILE A 659 19.84 -0.21 36.74
N GLN A 660 19.23 -0.72 37.83
CA GLN A 660 18.33 0.03 38.71
C GLN A 660 18.73 -0.14 40.18
N SER A 661 18.53 0.89 41.01
CA SER A 661 18.63 0.74 42.47
C SER A 661 17.48 -0.11 43.03
N LEU A 662 17.83 -1.16 43.78
CA LEU A 662 16.96 -2.20 44.35
C LEU A 662 15.75 -1.70 45.17
N GLN A 663 14.56 -2.22 44.82
CA GLN A 663 13.49 -2.69 45.71
C GLN A 663 12.92 -3.98 45.07
N PRO A 664 12.38 -4.95 45.84
CA PRO A 664 12.10 -6.29 45.33
C PRO A 664 10.80 -6.32 44.50
N GLY A 665 10.88 -6.77 43.24
CA GLY A 665 9.71 -7.09 42.43
C GLY A 665 9.94 -7.21 40.91
N ILE A 666 9.97 -8.46 40.44
CA ILE A 666 9.65 -8.97 39.08
C ILE A 666 10.69 -8.75 37.94
N PHE A 667 11.49 -9.83 37.73
CA PHE A 667 12.18 -10.36 36.54
C PHE A 667 12.82 -9.44 35.48
N GLY A 668 14.15 -9.51 35.36
CA GLY A 668 14.92 -9.13 34.16
C GLY A 668 16.39 -8.68 34.37
N VAL A 669 17.20 -9.53 35.01
CA VAL A 669 18.67 -9.46 35.31
C VAL A 669 19.17 -8.34 36.23
N GLU A 670 19.87 -8.77 37.27
CA GLU A 670 20.16 -8.11 38.54
C GLU A 670 21.36 -7.13 38.52
N ALA A 671 21.11 -5.97 39.15
CA ALA A 671 21.94 -5.24 40.12
C ALA A 671 23.47 -5.24 39.95
N ILE A 672 24.01 -4.19 39.32
CA ILE A 672 25.31 -3.67 39.76
C ILE A 672 25.07 -3.05 41.15
N ALA A 673 25.71 -3.61 42.18
CA ALA A 673 25.63 -3.09 43.55
C ALA A 673 26.02 -1.60 43.56
N ARG A 674 25.34 -0.79 44.39
CA ARG A 674 25.65 0.63 44.55
C ARG A 674 27.13 0.78 44.91
N ASP A 675 27.93 1.31 44.00
CA ASP A 675 29.16 1.97 44.41
C ASP A 675 28.77 3.35 44.95
N ALA A 676 28.89 3.54 46.27
CA ALA A 676 28.63 4.84 46.90
C ALA A 676 29.60 5.92 46.39
N GLN A 677 30.71 5.52 45.77
CA GLN A 677 31.69 6.42 45.16
C GLN A 677 31.35 6.78 43.70
N GLY A 678 30.34 6.11 43.11
CA GLY A 678 29.92 6.29 41.72
C GLY A 678 30.86 5.63 40.70
N PHE A 679 30.35 5.30 39.52
CA PHE A 679 31.11 4.67 38.46
C PHE A 679 31.84 5.71 37.59
N ASP A 680 33.09 5.44 37.25
CA ASP A 680 33.70 5.99 36.05
C ASP A 680 33.37 5.12 34.81
N LEU A 681 33.73 5.57 33.61
CA LEU A 681 33.42 4.83 32.38
C LEU A 681 34.05 3.42 32.35
N ALA A 682 35.27 3.27 32.90
CA ALA A 682 35.99 2.00 32.90
C ALA A 682 35.35 0.98 33.85
N SER A 683 35.09 1.37 35.09
CA SER A 683 34.40 0.57 36.10
C SER A 683 32.96 0.24 35.67
N PHE A 684 32.25 1.18 35.04
CA PHE A 684 30.92 0.93 34.47
C PHE A 684 30.97 -0.12 33.35
N THR A 685 31.94 0.00 32.43
CA THR A 685 32.15 -0.96 31.34
C THR A 685 32.44 -2.36 31.89
N GLU A 686 33.31 -2.46 32.89
CA GLU A 686 33.63 -3.75 33.50
C GLU A 686 32.43 -4.37 34.21
N ALA A 687 31.63 -3.56 34.89
CA ALA A 687 30.40 -4.03 35.51
C ALA A 687 29.37 -4.54 34.47
N VAL A 688 29.25 -3.86 33.34
CA VAL A 688 28.41 -4.30 32.20
C VAL A 688 28.93 -5.62 31.61
N ARG A 689 30.25 -5.75 31.39
CA ARG A 689 30.86 -6.98 30.89
C ARG A 689 30.63 -8.15 31.84
N SER A 690 30.83 -7.92 33.14
CA SER A 690 30.60 -8.92 34.18
C SER A 690 29.15 -9.42 34.18
N ALA A 691 28.18 -8.51 34.07
CA ALA A 691 26.76 -8.85 33.94
C ALA A 691 26.44 -9.59 32.62
N ALA A 692 27.05 -9.20 31.51
CA ALA A 692 26.89 -9.89 30.23
C ALA A 692 27.43 -11.33 30.30
N MET A 693 28.60 -11.52 30.90
CA MET A 693 29.20 -12.84 31.08
C MET A 693 28.37 -13.75 31.99
N SER A 694 27.82 -13.22 33.09
CA SER A 694 27.00 -14.02 34.01
C SER A 694 25.72 -14.53 33.34
N THR A 695 25.08 -13.73 32.47
CA THR A 695 23.87 -14.14 31.73
C THR A 695 24.14 -15.12 30.59
N SER A 696 25.34 -15.09 29.99
CA SER A 696 25.71 -15.98 28.87
C SER A 696 25.93 -17.44 29.28
N SER A 697 26.09 -17.72 30.58
CA SER A 697 26.28 -19.08 31.12
C SER A 697 24.99 -19.94 31.13
N GLY A 698 23.82 -19.36 30.81
CA GLY A 698 22.54 -20.05 30.75
C GLY A 698 21.98 -20.18 29.33
N ALA A 699 22.09 -21.37 28.74
CA ALA A 699 21.47 -21.82 27.48
C ALA A 699 21.80 -21.02 26.19
N ALA A 700 22.65 -21.60 25.35
CA ALA A 700 22.77 -21.22 23.94
C ALA A 700 21.41 -21.40 23.25
N LEU A 701 20.80 -20.30 22.84
CA LEU A 701 19.56 -20.32 22.06
C LEU A 701 19.93 -20.65 20.61
N GLN A 702 19.62 -21.86 20.16
CA GLN A 702 19.62 -22.18 18.73
C GLN A 702 18.45 -21.43 18.08
N VAL A 703 18.73 -20.29 17.47
CA VAL A 703 17.77 -19.62 16.60
C VAL A 703 18.09 -20.06 15.18
N ASN A 704 17.15 -20.76 14.54
CA ASN A 704 17.22 -21.06 13.12
C ASN A 704 16.35 -20.02 12.39
N PRO A 705 16.95 -18.98 11.78
CA PRO A 705 16.16 -17.87 11.23
C PRO A 705 15.41 -18.22 9.94
N PHE A 706 15.69 -19.37 9.32
CA PHE A 706 15.01 -19.81 8.08
C PHE A 706 14.83 -21.34 8.04
N PRO A 707 13.66 -21.86 7.60
CA PRO A 707 13.52 -23.29 7.30
C PRO A 707 14.38 -23.64 6.08
N GLY A 708 15.43 -24.46 6.26
CA GLY A 708 16.22 -25.02 5.16
C GLY A 708 17.74 -24.83 5.21
N MET A 709 18.28 -24.02 6.12
CA MET A 709 19.75 -23.92 6.32
C MET A 709 20.22 -24.78 7.49
N THR A 710 21.12 -25.75 7.24
CA THR A 710 21.67 -26.67 8.23
C THR A 710 23.03 -26.23 8.79
N GLY A 711 23.15 -24.97 9.23
CA GLY A 711 24.36 -24.43 9.86
C GLY A 711 24.11 -23.92 11.28
N VAL A 712 24.87 -24.39 12.27
CA VAL A 712 24.80 -23.88 13.65
C VAL A 712 25.62 -22.59 13.73
N TRP A 713 24.96 -21.44 13.66
CA TRP A 713 25.59 -20.14 13.84
C TRP A 713 25.63 -19.77 15.33
N LYS A 714 26.83 -19.65 15.91
CA LYS A 714 27.02 -19.02 17.22
C LYS A 714 27.12 -17.50 17.02
N MET A 715 25.99 -16.82 16.83
CA MET A 715 25.99 -15.36 16.92
C MET A 715 26.03 -14.95 18.38
N ALA A 716 27.14 -14.35 18.83
CA ALA A 716 27.16 -13.58 20.05
C ALA A 716 26.32 -12.32 19.81
N LEU A 717 25.05 -12.34 20.24
CA LEU A 717 24.21 -11.16 20.12
C LEU A 717 24.82 -10.02 20.96
N PRO A 718 24.93 -8.80 20.41
CA PRO A 718 25.42 -7.65 21.16
C PRO A 718 24.60 -7.46 22.44
N THR A 719 25.28 -7.24 23.56
CA THR A 719 24.59 -7.02 24.84
C THR A 719 24.18 -5.56 24.93
N ALA A 720 22.87 -5.30 24.97
CA ALA A 720 22.29 -3.97 25.10
C ALA A 720 22.24 -3.54 26.57
N VAL A 721 22.58 -2.27 26.82
CA VAL A 721 22.63 -1.65 28.15
C VAL A 721 21.65 -0.48 28.19
N ARG A 722 20.87 -0.43 29.27
CA ARG A 722 20.11 0.76 29.65
C ARG A 722 20.32 1.05 31.13
N ALA A 723 20.87 2.22 31.43
CA ALA A 723 21.03 2.70 32.80
C ALA A 723 20.45 4.10 32.95
N ILE A 724 20.01 4.45 34.16
CA ILE A 724 19.55 5.80 34.49
C ILE A 724 20.21 6.19 35.80
N GLY A 725 20.67 7.41 35.89
CA GLY A 725 21.33 7.91 37.09
C GLY A 725 21.74 9.36 36.98
N THR A 726 22.57 9.78 37.91
CA THR A 726 23.18 11.11 37.91
C THR A 726 24.67 10.95 37.69
N VAL A 727 25.24 11.74 36.79
CA VAL A 727 26.68 11.77 36.54
C VAL A 727 27.28 13.01 37.18
N LYS A 728 28.32 12.85 38.00
CA LYS A 728 29.05 13.99 38.57
C LYS A 728 29.76 14.80 37.48
N HIS A 729 30.44 14.11 36.56
CA HIS A 729 31.07 14.73 35.40
C HIS A 729 31.08 13.75 34.20
N ALA A 730 30.68 14.19 33.01
CA ALA A 730 30.83 13.42 31.78
C ALA A 730 31.12 14.31 30.58
N THR A 731 31.99 13.82 29.71
CA THR A 731 32.28 14.44 28.43
C THR A 731 31.52 13.70 27.34
N VAL A 732 30.65 14.38 26.59
CA VAL A 732 29.90 13.82 25.45
C VAL A 732 30.33 14.46 24.14
N ARG A 733 30.38 13.69 23.06
CA ARG A 733 30.66 14.19 21.71
C ARG A 733 29.43 14.08 20.81
N LEU A 734 29.28 15.07 19.93
CA LEU A 734 28.28 15.11 18.86
C LEU A 734 28.98 15.27 17.52
N PRO A 735 28.62 14.49 16.51
CA PRO A 735 29.20 14.67 15.19
C PRO A 735 28.59 15.94 14.54
N ILE A 736 29.39 16.70 13.80
CA ILE A 736 29.03 18.01 13.21
C ILE A 736 29.34 18.08 11.71
N GLY A 737 29.24 16.94 11.04
CA GLY A 737 29.65 16.74 9.65
C GLY A 737 30.98 16.00 9.53
N SER A 738 31.37 15.70 8.30
CA SER A 738 32.71 15.23 7.95
C SER A 738 33.54 16.37 7.34
N ASP A 739 34.86 16.30 7.47
CA ASP A 739 35.77 17.11 6.67
C ASP A 739 35.68 16.68 5.19
N ASP A 740 35.36 17.63 4.31
CA ASP A 740 35.19 17.39 2.88
C ASP A 740 36.44 16.81 2.19
N ALA A 741 37.63 17.09 2.73
CA ALA A 741 38.89 16.67 2.12
C ALA A 741 39.32 15.26 2.56
N SER A 742 39.14 14.91 3.84
CA SER A 742 39.59 13.64 4.42
C SER A 742 38.47 12.62 4.63
N GLY A 743 37.20 13.05 4.58
CA GLY A 743 36.06 12.25 5.01
C GLY A 743 36.01 11.99 6.51
N ALA A 744 36.94 12.55 7.30
CA ALA A 744 37.01 12.33 8.74
C ALA A 744 35.84 13.03 9.45
N ALA A 745 35.16 12.31 10.35
CA ALA A 745 34.09 12.89 11.14
C ALA A 745 34.63 13.98 12.07
N ARG A 746 33.95 15.13 12.09
CA ARG A 746 34.23 16.23 13.01
C ARG A 746 33.27 16.12 14.18
N PHE A 747 33.75 16.46 15.37
CA PHE A 747 32.96 16.37 16.60
C PHE A 747 33.00 17.67 17.40
N ALA A 748 31.86 18.02 17.99
CA ALA A 748 31.75 18.99 19.06
C ALA A 748 31.66 18.24 20.40
N THR A 749 32.33 18.76 21.43
CA THR A 749 32.38 18.15 22.76
C THR A 749 31.64 19.02 23.77
N PHE A 750 30.89 18.38 24.66
CA PHE A 750 30.12 19.03 25.72
C PHE A 750 30.42 18.37 27.06
N GLU A 751 30.46 19.17 28.13
CA GLU A 751 30.61 18.68 29.50
C GLU A 751 29.27 18.68 30.22
N LEU A 752 28.98 17.59 30.91
CA LEU A 752 27.83 17.40 31.78
C LEU A 752 28.32 17.42 33.22
N GLU A 753 27.77 18.29 34.07
CA GLU A 753 28.15 18.38 35.49
C GLU A 753 26.92 18.18 36.39
N ASN A 754 26.98 17.16 37.26
CA ASN A 754 25.89 16.77 38.16
C ASN A 754 24.55 16.52 37.45
N GLU A 755 24.60 15.98 36.24
CA GLU A 755 23.43 15.86 35.37
C GLU A 755 22.71 14.52 35.49
N SER A 756 21.39 14.57 35.34
CA SER A 756 20.57 13.35 35.25
C SER A 756 20.58 12.83 33.81
N VAL A 757 21.03 11.58 33.65
CA VAL A 757 21.25 10.97 32.33
C VAL A 757 20.55 9.62 32.20
N ILE A 758 20.07 9.33 31.00
CA ILE A 758 19.70 7.99 30.54
C ILE A 758 20.84 7.50 29.63
N LEU A 759 21.50 6.44 30.03
CA LEU A 759 22.58 5.80 29.28
C LEU A 759 22.01 4.68 28.42
N LEU A 760 22.26 4.75 27.12
CA LEU A 760 21.92 3.73 26.12
C LEU A 760 23.22 3.20 25.53
N GLY A 761 23.46 1.89 25.56
CA GLY A 761 24.73 1.36 25.10
C GLY A 761 24.68 -0.06 24.53
N VAL A 762 25.75 -0.42 23.83
CA VAL A 762 25.98 -1.76 23.28
C VAL A 762 27.40 -2.20 23.60
N LEU A 763 27.55 -3.43 24.08
CA LEU A 763 28.84 -4.12 24.04
C LEU A 763 29.10 -4.61 22.62
N GLU A 764 30.05 -3.96 21.95
CA GLU A 764 30.55 -4.33 20.65
C GLU A 764 31.62 -5.41 20.83
N ALA A 765 31.28 -6.64 20.47
CA ALA A 765 32.20 -7.78 20.42
C ALA A 765 32.57 -8.05 18.95
N PRO A 766 33.76 -7.64 18.48
CA PRO A 766 34.23 -8.06 17.17
C PRO A 766 34.26 -9.58 17.07
N GLU A 767 34.06 -10.10 15.86
CA GLU A 767 34.04 -11.55 15.63
C GLU A 767 35.34 -12.19 16.15
N GLY A 768 35.20 -13.20 17.02
CA GLY A 768 36.34 -13.89 17.65
C GLY A 768 36.93 -13.24 18.91
N ILE A 769 36.38 -12.11 19.38
CA ILE A 769 36.78 -11.47 20.65
C ILE A 769 35.84 -11.91 21.78
N GLU A 770 36.41 -12.28 22.93
CA GLU A 770 35.62 -12.64 24.12
C GLU A 770 34.86 -11.42 24.68
N VAL A 771 33.69 -11.66 25.28
CA VAL A 771 32.86 -10.61 25.90
C VAL A 771 33.65 -9.77 26.92
N ALA A 772 34.63 -10.38 27.61
CA ALA A 772 35.54 -9.72 28.55
C ALA A 772 36.39 -8.60 27.91
N GLN A 773 36.60 -8.65 26.59
CA GLN A 773 37.43 -7.70 25.83
C GLN A 773 36.59 -6.76 24.95
N SER A 774 35.27 -6.86 24.98
CA SER A 774 34.35 -6.09 24.13
C SER A 774 34.28 -4.61 24.52
N THR A 775 34.20 -3.70 23.56
CA THR A 775 34.12 -2.26 23.82
C THR A 775 32.68 -1.85 24.11
N LEU A 776 32.44 -1.05 25.15
CA LEU A 776 31.12 -0.50 25.42
C LEU A 776 30.97 0.85 24.69
N ARG A 777 30.07 0.90 23.72
CA ARG A 777 29.64 2.17 23.12
C ARG A 777 28.41 2.68 23.85
N LEU A 778 28.42 3.96 24.22
CA LEU A 778 27.41 4.53 25.12
C LEU A 778 26.97 5.92 24.65
N HIS A 779 25.67 6.15 24.58
CA HIS A 779 25.06 7.46 24.41
C HIS A 779 24.41 7.91 25.72
N ALA A 780 24.61 9.18 26.09
CA ALA A 780 23.81 9.85 27.09
C ALA A 780 22.57 10.44 26.44
N VAL A 781 21.46 10.46 27.17
CA VAL A 781 20.32 11.33 26.94
C VAL A 781 20.11 12.17 28.21
N TRP A 782 20.08 13.49 28.08
CA TRP A 782 19.96 14.41 29.22
C TRP A 782 19.02 15.58 28.88
N GLY A 783 18.64 16.38 29.88
CA GLY A 783 17.71 17.50 29.74
C GLY A 783 16.23 17.16 29.99
N SER A 784 15.38 18.19 30.06
CA SER A 784 13.93 18.04 30.22
C SER A 784 13.28 17.47 28.96
N ARG A 785 12.05 16.92 29.02
CA ARG A 785 11.39 16.33 27.83
C ARG A 785 11.33 17.25 26.61
N GLU A 786 11.19 18.55 26.83
CA GLU A 786 11.12 19.57 25.77
C GLU A 786 12.49 19.95 25.21
N GLN A 787 13.56 19.71 25.98
CA GLN A 787 14.94 20.08 25.65
C GLN A 787 15.89 18.89 25.80
N ARG A 788 15.44 17.68 25.47
CA ARG A 788 16.32 16.51 25.54
C ARG A 788 17.40 16.61 24.48
N ALA A 789 18.61 16.30 24.90
CA ALA A 789 19.76 16.13 24.03
C ALA A 789 20.30 14.71 24.17
N THR A 790 21.00 14.23 23.14
CA THR A 790 21.68 12.94 23.12
C THR A 790 23.01 13.05 22.39
N GLY A 791 24.01 12.29 22.86
CA GLY A 791 25.37 12.28 22.31
C GLY A 791 26.20 11.13 22.89
N GLU A 792 27.33 10.84 22.25
CA GLU A 792 28.19 9.72 22.63
C GLU A 792 29.07 10.07 23.84
N ILE A 793 29.14 9.21 24.84
CA ILE A 793 29.98 9.41 26.03
C ILE A 793 31.44 9.07 25.69
N MET A 794 32.32 10.05 25.89
CA MET A 794 33.78 9.89 25.79
C MET A 794 34.43 9.65 27.14
N SER A 795 33.91 10.30 28.19
CA SER A 795 34.38 10.15 29.56
C SER A 795 33.20 10.24 30.52
N MET A 796 33.27 9.54 31.65
CA MET A 796 32.25 9.55 32.68
C MET A 796 32.93 9.34 34.04
N GLN A 797 32.53 10.12 35.05
CA GLN A 797 33.00 10.02 36.42
C GLN A 797 31.85 10.25 37.40
N GLY A 798 31.82 9.44 38.46
CA GLY A 798 30.84 9.56 39.53
C GLY A 798 29.40 9.33 39.05
N PHE A 799 29.17 8.40 38.12
CA PHE A 799 27.83 7.99 37.73
C PHE A 799 27.19 7.16 38.85
N ILE A 800 26.08 7.65 39.40
CA ILE A 800 25.33 6.99 40.46
C ILE A 800 23.99 6.54 39.87
N ALA A 801 23.80 5.22 39.75
CA ALA A 801 22.55 4.66 39.23
C ALA A 801 21.35 5.03 40.11
N GLY A 802 20.30 5.56 39.49
CA GLY A 802 19.08 6.03 40.12
C GLY A 802 18.12 4.90 40.50
N SER A 803 17.10 5.25 41.30
CA SER A 803 16.00 4.34 41.64
C SER A 803 15.01 4.14 40.47
N ALA A 804 14.22 3.07 40.53
CA ALA A 804 13.11 2.87 39.60
C ALA A 804 12.11 4.06 39.63
N GLN A 805 12.00 4.75 40.76
CA GLN A 805 11.20 5.97 40.89
C GLN A 805 11.86 7.15 40.16
N MET A 806 13.19 7.34 40.27
CA MET A 806 13.90 8.33 39.44
C MET A 806 13.76 8.03 37.93
N LEU A 807 13.75 6.75 37.54
CA LEU A 807 13.44 6.33 36.16
C LEU A 807 12.03 6.76 35.75
N LYS A 808 11.03 6.53 36.61
CA LYS A 808 9.64 6.93 36.35
C LYS A 808 9.52 8.46 36.28
N ASP A 809 10.19 9.18 37.16
CA ASP A 809 10.16 10.65 37.22
C ASP A 809 10.98 11.30 36.10
N ALA A 810 12.06 10.66 35.62
CA ALA A 810 12.82 11.10 34.45
C ALA A 810 12.06 10.82 33.15
N ILE A 811 11.28 9.73 33.07
CA ILE A 811 10.41 9.44 31.93
C ILE A 811 9.19 10.38 31.92
N HIS A 812 8.61 10.69 33.08
CA HIS A 812 7.36 11.44 33.24
C HIS A 812 7.54 12.89 33.75
N ASP A 813 8.74 13.46 33.70
CA ASP A 813 9.04 14.87 34.00
C ASP A 813 8.58 15.36 35.38
N LYS A 814 9.01 14.70 36.46
CA LYS A 814 8.81 15.20 37.85
C LYS A 814 10.08 15.69 38.56
N ALA A 815 11.25 15.58 37.94
CA ALA A 815 12.49 16.11 38.51
C ALA A 815 12.65 17.61 38.16
N THR A 816 12.77 18.46 39.18
CA THR A 816 12.95 19.92 39.03
C THR A 816 14.28 20.27 38.36
N ALA A 817 14.21 21.14 37.35
CA ALA A 817 15.35 21.77 36.70
C ALA A 817 16.14 22.65 37.69
N GLY A 818 17.46 22.45 37.72
CA GLY A 818 18.35 23.21 38.58
C GLY A 818 19.81 22.84 38.34
N ALA A 819 20.30 22.99 37.11
CA ALA A 819 21.72 22.84 36.79
C ALA A 819 22.17 23.91 35.79
N GLU A 820 23.31 24.52 36.07
CA GLU A 820 24.01 25.49 35.23
C GLU A 820 24.99 24.71 34.34
N VAL A 821 24.75 24.63 33.03
CA VAL A 821 25.68 24.00 32.07
C VAL A 821 26.92 24.90 31.96
N ARG A 822 28.02 24.53 32.61
CA ARG A 822 29.31 25.22 32.47
C ARG A 822 30.11 24.61 31.33
N VAL A 823 30.13 25.32 30.21
CA VAL A 823 30.91 24.92 29.04
C VAL A 823 32.38 25.30 29.24
N LYS A 824 33.26 24.31 29.33
CA LYS A 824 34.72 24.50 29.32
C LYS A 824 35.31 23.88 28.05
N TRP A 825 36.20 24.61 27.37
CA TRP A 825 36.79 24.21 26.10
C TRP A 825 38.27 23.85 26.27
N GLU A 826 38.71 22.75 25.65
CA GLU A 826 40.12 22.49 25.35
C GLU A 826 40.28 22.11 23.87
N PHE A 827 41.04 22.90 23.12
CA PHE A 827 41.50 22.56 21.77
C PHE A 827 42.71 21.61 21.90
N LYS A 828 42.53 20.33 21.59
CA LYS A 828 43.67 19.46 21.26
C LYS A 828 43.79 19.34 19.74
N LEU A 829 44.63 20.18 19.16
CA LEU A 829 45.23 19.90 17.85
C LEU A 829 46.28 18.80 18.07
N SER A 830 45.96 17.55 17.70
CA SER A 830 46.97 16.52 17.52
C SER A 830 47.81 16.89 16.30
N ALA A 831 48.90 17.63 16.53
CA ALA A 831 49.94 17.80 15.53
C ALA A 831 50.61 16.42 15.32
N VAL A 832 50.37 15.82 14.16
CA VAL A 832 51.22 14.74 13.65
C VAL A 832 52.60 15.37 13.41
N ALA A 833 53.52 15.16 14.35
CA ALA A 833 54.91 15.55 14.18
C ALA A 833 55.53 14.67 13.08
N GLY A 834 55.96 15.29 12.00
CA GLY A 834 56.56 14.60 10.87
C GLY A 834 57.95 14.04 11.18
N SER A 835 58.15 12.78 10.78
CA SER A 835 59.30 12.29 10.02
C SER A 835 58.89 11.03 9.28
#